data_AF-A0A2U1WRN3-F1
#
_entry.id   AF-A0A2U1WRN3-F1
#
_cell.length_a   1.000
_cell.length_b   1.000
_cell.length_c   1.000
_cell.angle_alpha   90.00
_cell.angle_beta   90.00
_cell.angle_gamma   90.00
#
_symmetry.space_group_name_H-M   'P 1'
#
loop_
_entity.id
_entity.type
_entity.pdbx_description
1 polymer ?
#
loop_
_entity_poly.entity_id
_entity_poly.type
_entity_poly.pdbx_seq_one_letter_code
_entity_poly.pdbx_strand_id
1 'polypeptide(L)'
;MPIAFPAPLPKPFDPAQAQLGRERWREEAAKGEPELAAWAEAFAAGSTGASLIDAVCGNSPYLGQSLTRELPFVRRTLEDGFDAVFPALMAELERDFAQERDMDRLMTGLRIAKRRAALLIGLADITGSWTLEQVTGALSDTAETGLRLASSHLLRRAAEAGTLTLPNPERPWEGSGLIVLGMGKLGARELNYSSDIDLIVLYDDAVVKTAQPDNLARTFIRLARDLVRIMDERTRDGYVFRTDLRLRPDPGATPLAVSVTAAEIYYGSVGQNWERAAMIKARPVAGDLEAGRAFMRFLEPFVWRRHLDFAAIQDIHSIKRQINAHKGHREVTVNGHDIKVGRGGIREIEFFAQTQQLIYGGRDIRVRPSPTLKAIEALCEVGRVEPAAVEELTRAYNYLRRVEHRIQMTEDRQTHQVPADDRGVEHLARFLGYDESDAFRADLLATLGLVEDRYAELFEEAPSLSSNTGNLVFTGTDDDPGTVRTLSEMGYQDPSRVISVVAAWHRGRYRATRSARARELLTELVPGLLQAFARTPVPDTALMNFDGFLEKLPAGVGLFSLFYANPALLELVAEIMGNAPRMAEVLSRNPSLLDAVLTPDFFDALPGQDVLTPEWARVVSAARDFEDSLALARRWTNDQRFRAGIHMLRNITDGDRCGPFLADLADVVVPDIAARVQEEFARRHGTVPGSAWVIVAMGKLGSRQLTLTSDIDLIVVYESAPAATMSDGAKPLSAGEYYIKLTQRLTNAITAPMGDGRLYEVDMRLRPSGNAGPLATSLESFVKYQQQDAWTWEHMALTRARVLGVRTPFAEKVEAAIRDALVRPRDPDKLLWDVADMRRRIDKEFGTDNPWNVKYHRGGLIDIEFIAQYLQLRHAAEHPAVLSIGTANALKAAAANGLLDAAVAGDLEAALRLWRRVQGFLRLTTDGVLDPQQVSETLFAGLARTAFPGEAAPVDFAELDARIRAVAARAHAHFRTLVEEPAARLIPPAQTEEPNIP
;
A
#
# COMPACT_ATOMS: atom_id res chain seq x y z
N MET A 1 -17.60 25.19 63.54
CA MET A 1 -18.31 23.90 63.77
C MET A 1 -17.41 22.78 63.28
N PRO A 2 -17.42 21.57 63.87
CA PRO A 2 -16.70 20.45 63.27
C PRO A 2 -17.30 20.19 61.89
N ILE A 3 -16.46 20.21 60.86
CA ILE A 3 -16.86 19.93 59.48
C ILE A 3 -17.28 18.46 59.43
N ALA A 4 -18.55 18.20 59.11
CA ALA A 4 -19.03 16.84 58.90
C ALA A 4 -18.85 16.48 57.42
N PHE A 5 -18.05 15.46 57.13
CA PHE A 5 -17.86 14.99 55.76
C PHE A 5 -18.96 14.00 55.35
N PRO A 6 -19.46 14.06 54.11
CA PRO A 6 -20.54 13.16 53.64
C PRO A 6 -20.13 11.68 53.59
N ALA A 7 -18.85 11.40 53.35
CA ALA A 7 -18.32 10.05 53.26
C ALA A 7 -17.33 9.75 54.40
N PRO A 8 -17.21 8.48 54.84
CA PRO A 8 -16.14 8.09 55.75
C PRO A 8 -14.79 8.28 55.06
N LEU A 9 -13.84 8.88 55.78
CA LEU A 9 -12.49 9.09 55.28
C LEU A 9 -11.74 7.75 55.14
N PRO A 10 -10.93 7.58 54.08
CA PRO A 10 -10.13 6.37 53.91
C PRO A 10 -9.11 6.25 55.04
N LYS A 11 -8.84 5.02 55.48
CA LYS A 11 -7.80 4.74 56.48
C LYS A 11 -6.41 5.03 55.87
N PRO A 12 -5.42 5.48 56.67
CA PRO A 12 -4.05 5.63 56.18
C PRO A 12 -3.46 4.25 55.85
N PHE A 13 -3.02 4.03 54.60
CA PHE A 13 -2.30 2.82 54.24
C PHE A 13 -0.90 2.77 54.87
N ASP A 14 -0.19 3.91 54.91
CA ASP A 14 1.10 4.05 55.56
C ASP A 14 0.99 4.93 56.84
N PRO A 15 0.87 4.30 58.03
CA PRO A 15 0.80 5.04 59.29
C PRO A 15 2.05 5.88 59.59
N ALA A 16 3.21 5.51 59.07
CA ALA A 16 4.44 6.27 59.27
C ALA A 16 4.42 7.56 58.43
N GLN A 17 3.90 7.52 57.20
CA GLN A 17 3.69 8.72 56.39
C GLN A 17 2.60 9.63 56.97
N ALA A 18 1.52 9.05 57.52
CA ALA A 18 0.51 9.83 58.24
C ALA A 18 1.14 10.57 59.44
N GLN A 19 1.96 9.87 60.23
CA GLN A 19 2.68 10.46 61.36
C GLN A 19 3.63 11.59 60.93
N LEU A 20 4.44 11.36 59.89
CA LEU A 20 5.33 12.37 59.32
C LEU A 20 4.55 13.58 58.79
N GLY A 21 3.37 13.35 58.19
CA GLY A 21 2.46 14.41 57.76
C GLY A 21 1.98 15.29 58.92
N ARG A 22 1.64 14.70 60.07
CA ARG A 22 1.29 15.45 61.29
C ARG A 22 2.45 16.26 61.85
N GLU A 23 3.66 15.71 61.81
CA GLU A 23 4.87 16.43 62.23
C GLU A 23 5.12 17.65 61.35
N ARG A 24 5.11 17.46 60.01
CA ARG A 24 5.24 18.56 59.05
C ARG A 24 4.13 19.60 59.18
N TRP A 25 2.90 19.17 59.44
CA TRP A 25 1.77 20.08 59.69
C TRP A 25 2.05 20.99 60.89
N ARG A 26 2.55 20.43 62.01
CA ARG A 26 2.91 21.20 63.21
C ARG A 26 4.10 22.12 62.96
N GLU A 27 5.12 21.65 62.24
CA GLU A 27 6.30 22.46 61.90
C GLU A 27 5.95 23.67 61.03
N GLU A 28 5.10 23.49 60.02
CA GLU A 28 4.63 24.60 59.19
C GLU A 28 3.66 25.52 59.94
N ALA A 29 2.80 24.97 60.81
CA ALA A 29 1.93 25.77 61.68
C ALA A 29 2.74 26.69 62.61
N ALA A 30 3.86 26.21 63.17
CA ALA A 30 4.74 26.98 64.05
C ALA A 30 5.45 28.14 63.35
N LYS A 31 5.57 28.10 62.01
CA LYS A 31 6.13 29.21 61.20
C LYS A 31 5.09 30.27 60.86
N GLY A 32 3.80 29.97 61.04
CA GLY A 32 2.69 30.86 60.72
C GLY A 32 2.40 31.91 61.79
N GLU A 33 1.44 32.80 61.51
CA GLU A 33 0.94 33.76 62.50
C GLU A 33 0.23 33.05 63.66
N PRO A 34 0.19 33.65 64.87
CA PRO A 34 -0.34 32.99 66.08
C PRO A 34 -1.75 32.42 65.93
N GLU A 35 -2.64 33.11 65.20
CA GLU A 35 -4.01 32.63 64.97
C GLU A 35 -4.06 31.41 64.05
N LEU A 36 -3.19 31.35 63.04
CA LEU A 36 -3.10 30.20 62.13
C LEU A 36 -2.49 28.99 62.85
N ALA A 37 -1.47 29.22 63.69
CA ALA A 37 -0.86 28.17 64.52
C ALA A 37 -1.89 27.57 65.48
N ALA A 38 -2.63 28.40 66.21
CA ALA A 38 -3.67 27.95 67.13
C ALA A 38 -4.79 27.17 66.44
N TRP A 39 -5.24 27.63 65.26
CA TRP A 39 -6.21 26.91 64.45
C TRP A 39 -5.68 25.55 64.01
N ALA A 40 -4.44 25.50 63.49
CA ALA A 40 -3.84 24.29 62.96
C ALA A 40 -3.60 23.23 64.04
N GLU A 41 -3.21 23.64 65.25
CA GLU A 41 -3.09 22.76 66.41
C GLU A 41 -4.47 22.22 66.85
N ALA A 42 -5.47 23.10 66.97
CA ALA A 42 -6.83 22.69 67.35
C ALA A 42 -7.44 21.73 66.32
N PHE A 43 -7.22 21.98 65.02
CA PHE A 43 -7.68 21.12 63.95
C PHE A 43 -7.03 19.73 64.00
N ALA A 44 -5.70 19.68 64.14
CA ALA A 44 -4.97 18.41 64.24
C ALA A 44 -5.26 17.62 65.53
N ALA A 45 -5.67 18.29 66.61
CA ALA A 45 -6.09 17.65 67.86
C ALA A 45 -7.54 17.12 67.80
N GLY A 46 -8.39 17.70 66.95
CA GLY A 46 -9.77 17.24 66.74
C GLY A 46 -9.83 15.92 65.97
N SER A 47 -10.79 15.06 66.30
CA SER A 47 -10.95 13.74 65.66
C SER A 47 -11.10 13.81 64.14
N THR A 48 -11.89 14.77 63.63
CA THR A 48 -12.09 14.98 62.20
C THR A 48 -10.81 15.45 61.51
N GLY A 49 -10.10 16.42 62.08
CA GLY A 49 -8.91 16.99 61.44
C GLY A 49 -7.73 16.02 61.48
N ALA A 50 -7.53 15.30 62.59
CA ALA A 50 -6.57 14.20 62.67
C ALA A 50 -6.85 13.13 61.60
N SER A 51 -8.11 12.71 61.46
CA SER A 51 -8.49 11.69 60.47
C SER A 51 -8.26 12.16 59.04
N LEU A 52 -8.50 13.44 58.73
CA LEU A 52 -8.25 13.99 57.39
C LEU A 52 -6.75 14.05 57.07
N ILE A 53 -5.95 14.53 58.02
CA ILE A 53 -4.49 14.59 57.85
C ILE A 53 -3.93 13.18 57.64
N ASP A 54 -4.37 12.22 58.45
CA ASP A 54 -3.93 10.83 58.33
C ASP A 54 -4.37 10.22 56.98
N ALA A 55 -5.64 10.42 56.59
CA ALA A 55 -6.18 9.91 55.33
C ALA A 55 -5.43 10.44 54.11
N VAL A 56 -5.09 11.73 54.09
CA VAL A 56 -4.38 12.35 52.96
C VAL A 56 -2.90 12.00 52.98
N CYS A 57 -2.20 12.25 54.09
CA CYS A 57 -0.76 12.04 54.17
C CYS A 57 -0.36 10.56 54.13
N GLY A 58 -1.20 9.67 54.67
CA GLY A 58 -0.96 8.23 54.70
C GLY A 58 -1.26 7.51 53.37
N ASN A 59 -1.92 8.17 52.42
CA ASN A 59 -2.24 7.58 51.10
C ASN A 59 -1.70 8.38 49.90
N SER A 60 -1.45 9.68 50.04
CA SER A 60 -0.93 10.53 48.97
C SER A 60 0.17 11.46 49.50
N PRO A 61 1.45 11.08 49.33
CA PRO A 61 2.57 11.96 49.63
C PRO A 61 2.50 13.31 48.91
N TYR A 62 1.99 13.33 47.67
CA TYR A 62 1.82 14.56 46.87
C TYR A 62 0.80 15.53 47.48
N LEU A 63 -0.40 15.04 47.81
CA LEU A 63 -1.42 15.87 48.44
C LEU A 63 -1.02 16.21 49.88
N GLY A 64 -0.37 15.31 50.62
CA GLY A 64 0.15 15.56 51.95
C GLY A 64 1.17 16.71 51.99
N GLN A 65 2.10 16.75 51.03
CA GLN A 65 3.03 17.87 50.91
C GLN A 65 2.32 19.20 50.59
N SER A 66 1.32 19.16 49.71
CA SER A 66 0.53 20.34 49.37
C SER A 66 -0.31 20.84 50.55
N LEU A 67 -0.89 19.90 51.31
CA LEU A 67 -1.69 20.14 52.51
C LEU A 67 -0.89 20.91 53.57
N THR A 68 0.36 20.50 53.82
CA THR A 68 1.21 21.19 54.80
C THR A 68 1.76 22.52 54.28
N ARG A 69 2.08 22.60 52.97
CA ARG A 69 2.66 23.80 52.35
C ARG A 69 1.67 24.96 52.21
N GLU A 70 0.39 24.66 52.01
CA GLU A 70 -0.66 25.65 51.74
C GLU A 70 -1.60 25.85 52.95
N LEU A 71 -1.06 25.79 54.18
CA LEU A 71 -1.83 25.79 55.42
C LEU A 71 -2.86 26.94 55.56
N PRO A 72 -2.57 28.21 55.20
CA PRO A 72 -3.58 29.27 55.23
C PRO A 72 -4.74 29.02 54.25
N PHE A 73 -4.43 28.44 53.08
CA PHE A 73 -5.43 28.12 52.07
C PHE A 73 -6.27 26.91 52.48
N VAL A 74 -5.67 25.92 53.15
CA VAL A 74 -6.39 24.78 53.74
C VAL A 74 -7.37 25.26 54.79
N ARG A 75 -6.95 26.16 55.70
CA ARG A 75 -7.85 26.77 56.69
C ARG A 75 -9.07 27.41 56.02
N ARG A 76 -8.84 28.29 55.05
CA ARG A 76 -9.91 28.94 54.28
C ARG A 76 -10.84 27.92 53.61
N THR A 77 -10.27 26.92 52.96
CA THR A 77 -11.04 25.85 52.26
C THR A 77 -11.97 25.10 53.21
N LEU A 78 -11.49 24.81 54.43
CA LEU A 78 -12.23 24.06 55.43
C LEU A 78 -13.26 24.93 56.18
N GLU A 79 -12.95 26.21 56.45
CA GLU A 79 -13.86 27.12 57.15
C GLU A 79 -14.98 27.64 56.24
N ASP A 80 -14.65 28.05 55.01
CA ASP A 80 -15.60 28.66 54.06
C ASP A 80 -16.27 27.64 53.13
N GLY A 81 -15.69 26.45 52.99
CA GLY A 81 -16.20 25.35 52.17
C GLY A 81 -15.71 25.34 50.72
N PHE A 82 -15.70 24.15 50.10
CA PHE A 82 -15.17 23.93 48.76
C PHE A 82 -15.90 24.75 47.68
N ASP A 83 -17.23 24.83 47.75
CA ASP A 83 -18.07 25.51 46.74
C ASP A 83 -17.88 27.03 46.71
N ALA A 84 -17.52 27.64 47.84
CA ALA A 84 -17.24 29.07 47.92
C ALA A 84 -15.78 29.37 47.52
N VAL A 85 -14.83 28.55 47.97
CA VAL A 85 -13.40 28.82 47.83
C VAL A 85 -12.88 28.54 46.43
N PHE A 86 -13.39 27.52 45.73
CA PHE A 86 -12.90 27.22 44.38
C PHE A 86 -13.19 28.35 43.36
N PRO A 87 -14.41 28.88 43.23
CA PRO A 87 -14.67 30.03 42.36
C PRO A 87 -13.88 31.27 42.78
N ALA A 88 -13.71 31.49 44.09
CA ALA A 88 -12.90 32.60 44.60
C ALA A 88 -11.43 32.48 44.20
N LEU A 89 -10.85 31.26 44.26
CA LEU A 89 -9.49 30.99 43.79
C LEU A 89 -9.33 31.31 42.30
N MET A 90 -10.27 30.90 41.46
CA MET A 90 -10.24 31.21 40.02
C MET A 90 -10.37 32.71 39.77
N ALA A 91 -11.28 33.40 40.48
CA ALA A 91 -11.47 34.84 40.36
C ALA A 91 -10.23 35.64 40.84
N GLU A 92 -9.57 35.19 41.91
CA GLU A 92 -8.31 35.77 42.40
C GLU A 92 -7.19 35.60 41.37
N LEU A 93 -7.05 34.40 40.79
CA LEU A 93 -6.09 34.14 39.72
C LEU A 93 -6.32 35.06 38.51
N GLU A 94 -7.57 35.23 38.09
CA GLU A 94 -7.90 36.15 36.99
C GLU A 94 -7.61 37.61 37.35
N ARG A 95 -8.07 38.07 38.51
CA ARG A 95 -7.84 39.45 38.96
C ARG A 95 -6.35 39.79 39.00
N ASP A 96 -5.54 38.87 39.53
CA ASP A 96 -4.12 39.13 39.78
C ASP A 96 -3.27 39.02 38.50
N PHE A 97 -3.70 38.20 37.52
CA PHE A 97 -2.88 37.88 36.34
C PHE A 97 -3.51 38.23 34.98
N ALA A 98 -4.76 38.70 34.91
CA ALA A 98 -5.41 39.03 33.64
C ALA A 98 -4.63 40.03 32.79
N GLN A 99 -3.91 40.97 33.42
CA GLN A 99 -3.11 42.01 32.76
C GLN A 99 -1.59 41.83 32.98
N GLU A 100 -1.14 40.65 33.43
CA GLU A 100 0.28 40.39 33.70
C GLU A 100 1.12 40.45 32.41
N ARG A 101 2.26 41.17 32.48
CA ARG A 101 3.21 41.36 31.39
C ARG A 101 4.53 40.64 31.61
N ASP A 102 4.81 40.19 32.82
CA ASP A 102 5.95 39.34 33.14
C ASP A 102 5.56 37.86 33.06
N MET A 103 6.20 37.16 32.11
CA MET A 103 5.92 35.74 31.85
C MET A 103 6.31 34.85 33.03
N ASP A 104 7.40 35.15 33.73
CA ASP A 104 7.89 34.33 34.85
C ASP A 104 6.97 34.49 36.06
N ARG A 105 6.46 35.71 36.29
CA ARG A 105 5.45 35.98 37.32
C ARG A 105 4.14 35.27 37.00
N LEU A 106 3.67 35.31 35.75
CA LEU A 106 2.50 34.56 35.30
C LEU A 106 2.68 33.05 35.50
N MET A 107 3.81 32.50 35.05
CA MET A 107 4.15 31.08 35.20
C MET A 107 4.13 30.64 36.67
N THR A 108 4.67 31.46 37.58
CA THR A 108 4.65 31.21 39.01
C THR A 108 3.22 31.20 39.57
N GLY A 109 2.43 32.22 39.23
CA GLY A 109 1.03 32.34 39.65
C GLY A 109 0.16 31.15 39.24
N LEU A 110 0.24 30.75 37.97
CA LEU A 110 -0.52 29.60 37.43
C LEU A 110 -0.17 28.29 38.15
N ARG A 111 1.11 28.07 38.47
CA ARG A 111 1.58 26.85 39.17
C ARG A 111 1.11 26.79 40.62
N ILE A 112 1.14 27.93 41.32
CA ILE A 112 0.60 28.04 42.69
C ILE A 112 -0.92 27.78 42.67
N ALA A 113 -1.63 28.39 41.71
CA ALA A 113 -3.07 28.19 41.57
C ALA A 113 -3.42 26.74 41.22
N LYS A 114 -2.69 26.08 40.29
CA LYS A 114 -2.88 24.64 40.00
C LYS A 114 -2.66 23.78 41.23
N ARG A 115 -1.62 24.05 42.02
CA ARG A 115 -1.36 23.29 43.26
C ARG A 115 -2.50 23.45 44.26
N ARG A 116 -2.97 24.68 44.48
CA ARG A 116 -4.10 24.97 45.37
C ARG A 116 -5.41 24.35 44.88
N ALA A 117 -5.69 24.46 43.58
CA ALA A 117 -6.84 23.83 42.95
C ALA A 117 -6.77 22.30 43.11
N ALA A 118 -5.65 21.67 42.74
CA ALA A 118 -5.49 20.22 42.87
C ALA A 118 -5.67 19.74 44.32
N LEU A 119 -5.18 20.51 45.30
CA LEU A 119 -5.38 20.22 46.73
C LEU A 119 -6.86 20.34 47.11
N LEU A 120 -7.52 21.46 46.80
CA LEU A 120 -8.93 21.69 47.12
C LEU A 120 -9.82 20.62 46.50
N ILE A 121 -9.67 20.41 45.19
CA ILE A 121 -10.44 19.43 44.41
C ILE A 121 -10.15 18.02 44.97
N GLY A 122 -8.89 17.70 45.28
CA GLY A 122 -8.51 16.41 45.87
C GLY A 122 -9.15 16.17 47.22
N LEU A 123 -9.19 17.18 48.10
CA LEU A 123 -9.86 17.10 49.39
C LEU A 123 -11.37 16.90 49.21
N ALA A 124 -12.02 17.67 48.34
CA ALA A 124 -13.46 17.54 48.07
C ALA A 124 -13.84 16.16 47.51
N ASP A 125 -13.00 15.57 46.65
CA ASP A 125 -13.17 14.20 46.13
C ASP A 125 -12.97 13.16 47.25
N ILE A 126 -11.91 13.26 48.05
CA ILE A 126 -11.62 12.31 49.14
C ILE A 126 -12.70 12.34 50.23
N THR A 127 -13.24 13.51 50.56
CA THR A 127 -14.30 13.66 51.57
C THR A 127 -15.68 13.30 51.04
N GLY A 128 -15.82 13.05 49.73
CA GLY A 128 -17.12 12.83 49.07
C GLY A 128 -18.01 14.07 49.05
N SER A 129 -17.41 15.26 49.13
CA SER A 129 -18.12 16.55 49.12
C SER A 129 -18.54 17.01 47.73
N TRP A 130 -17.84 16.55 46.69
CA TRP A 130 -18.16 16.85 45.30
C TRP A 130 -18.46 15.58 44.49
N THR A 131 -19.41 15.69 43.56
CA THR A 131 -19.66 14.65 42.55
C THR A 131 -18.50 14.57 41.56
N LEU A 132 -18.44 13.49 40.77
CA LEU A 132 -17.44 13.35 39.73
C LEU A 132 -17.45 14.54 38.76
N GLU A 133 -18.64 15.00 38.34
CA GLU A 133 -18.80 16.12 37.41
C GLU A 133 -18.28 17.43 37.98
N GLN A 134 -18.47 17.67 39.28
CA GLN A 134 -17.91 18.84 39.96
C GLN A 134 -16.39 18.77 39.99
N VAL A 135 -15.82 17.59 40.31
CA VAL A 135 -14.36 17.36 40.32
C VAL A 135 -13.74 17.58 38.94
N THR A 136 -14.26 16.90 37.91
CA THR A 136 -13.70 16.99 36.55
C THR A 136 -13.93 18.35 35.91
N GLY A 137 -15.07 18.98 36.23
CA GLY A 137 -15.41 20.34 35.85
C GLY A 137 -14.43 21.36 36.44
N ALA A 138 -14.15 21.28 37.75
CA ALA A 138 -13.19 22.16 38.42
C ALA A 138 -11.75 22.00 37.90
N LEU A 139 -11.33 20.76 37.60
CA LEU A 139 -10.04 20.50 36.96
C LEU A 139 -9.96 21.13 35.57
N SER A 140 -11.06 21.02 34.80
CA SER A 140 -11.17 21.61 33.47
C SER A 140 -11.17 23.14 33.55
N ASP A 141 -11.91 23.75 34.47
CA ASP A 141 -11.95 25.21 34.68
C ASP A 141 -10.58 25.78 35.07
N THR A 142 -9.81 25.04 35.86
CA THR A 142 -8.43 25.41 36.21
C THR A 142 -7.54 25.43 34.96
N ALA A 143 -7.64 24.40 34.10
CA ALA A 143 -6.90 24.33 32.84
C ALA A 143 -7.30 25.42 31.84
N GLU A 144 -8.61 25.63 31.65
CA GLU A 144 -9.16 26.65 30.74
C GLU A 144 -8.76 28.07 31.18
N THR A 145 -8.78 28.35 32.49
CA THR A 145 -8.35 29.64 33.04
C THR A 145 -6.86 29.86 32.81
N GLY A 146 -6.02 28.84 33.03
CA GLY A 146 -4.60 28.90 32.71
C GLY A 146 -4.33 29.18 31.23
N LEU A 147 -5.00 28.45 30.33
CA LEU A 147 -4.87 28.63 28.88
C LEU A 147 -5.31 30.04 28.44
N ARG A 148 -6.40 30.55 29.00
CA ARG A 148 -6.91 31.89 28.70
C ARG A 148 -5.94 32.99 29.14
N LEU A 149 -5.40 32.91 30.35
CA LEU A 149 -4.43 33.88 30.86
C LEU A 149 -3.12 33.81 30.07
N ALA A 150 -2.61 32.61 29.80
CA ALA A 150 -1.41 32.41 28.98
C ALA A 150 -1.59 32.93 27.55
N SER A 151 -2.71 32.60 26.89
CA SER A 151 -3.02 33.09 25.55
C SER A 151 -3.14 34.60 25.51
N SER A 152 -3.80 35.20 26.51
CA SER A 152 -3.95 36.66 26.62
C SER A 152 -2.60 37.36 26.76
N HIS A 153 -1.72 36.82 27.61
CA HIS A 153 -0.37 37.33 27.79
C HIS A 153 0.44 37.28 26.48
N LEU A 154 0.41 36.13 25.78
CA LEU A 154 1.17 35.95 24.55
C LEU A 154 0.66 36.82 23.40
N LEU A 155 -0.66 37.02 23.31
CA LEU A 155 -1.26 37.95 22.35
C LEU A 155 -0.80 39.40 22.60
N ARG A 156 -0.77 39.85 23.86
CA ARG A 156 -0.23 41.19 24.20
C ARG A 156 1.25 41.30 23.84
N ARG A 157 2.06 40.30 24.18
CA ARG A 157 3.49 40.29 23.85
C ARG A 157 3.72 40.34 22.33
N ALA A 158 2.91 39.62 21.54
CA ALA A 158 2.96 39.68 20.09
C ALA A 158 2.57 41.06 19.53
N ALA A 159 1.64 41.75 20.20
CA ALA A 159 1.23 43.11 19.86
C ALA A 159 2.30 44.16 20.21
N GLU A 160 2.91 44.06 21.39
CA GLU A 160 4.03 44.91 21.82
C GLU A 160 5.25 44.75 20.89
N ALA A 161 5.48 43.53 20.37
CA ALA A 161 6.51 43.26 19.38
C ALA A 161 6.15 43.74 17.95
N GLY A 162 4.95 44.31 17.74
CA GLY A 162 4.47 44.79 16.43
C GLY A 162 4.14 43.69 15.42
N THR A 163 4.05 42.43 15.86
CA THR A 163 3.74 41.28 14.98
C THR A 163 2.23 41.07 14.78
N LEU A 164 1.41 41.54 15.72
CA LEU A 164 -0.06 41.53 15.66
C LEU A 164 -0.62 42.91 16.04
N THR A 165 -1.79 43.25 15.53
CA THR A 165 -2.56 44.42 15.97
C THR A 165 -3.83 43.93 16.65
N LEU A 166 -3.95 44.16 17.95
CA LEU A 166 -5.13 43.74 18.71
C LEU A 166 -6.25 44.78 18.58
N PRO A 167 -7.49 44.39 18.24
CA PRO A 167 -8.63 45.33 18.20
C PRO A 167 -8.90 45.97 19.56
N ASN A 168 -8.73 45.21 20.65
CA ASN A 168 -8.86 45.68 22.01
C ASN A 168 -7.69 45.17 22.88
N PRO A 169 -6.70 46.00 23.21
CA PRO A 169 -5.55 45.60 24.04
C PRO A 169 -5.93 45.15 25.46
N GLU A 170 -7.04 45.65 26.03
CA GLU A 170 -7.50 45.25 27.36
C GLU A 170 -8.13 43.85 27.37
N ARG A 171 -8.71 43.46 26.22
CA ARG A 171 -9.33 42.14 25.97
C ARG A 171 -8.65 41.49 24.75
N PRO A 172 -7.38 41.09 24.88
CA PRO A 172 -6.53 40.73 23.75
C PRO A 172 -7.01 39.52 22.94
N TRP A 173 -7.94 38.72 23.47
CA TRP A 173 -8.54 37.59 22.76
C TRP A 173 -9.62 37.99 21.74
N GLU A 174 -10.29 39.13 21.91
CA GLU A 174 -11.39 39.56 21.03
C GLU A 174 -10.87 39.99 19.65
N GLY A 175 -11.32 39.31 18.60
CA GLY A 175 -10.89 39.57 17.23
C GLY A 175 -9.40 39.30 17.02
N SER A 176 -8.80 38.44 17.84
CA SER A 176 -7.40 38.06 17.74
C SER A 176 -7.14 37.01 16.67
N GLY A 177 -8.19 36.28 16.27
CA GLY A 177 -8.11 35.14 15.36
C GLY A 177 -7.39 33.91 15.92
N LEU A 178 -6.79 33.96 17.11
CA LEU A 178 -6.22 32.79 17.78
C LEU A 178 -7.33 31.85 18.24
N ILE A 179 -7.29 30.58 17.88
CA ILE A 179 -8.26 29.58 18.33
C ILE A 179 -7.49 28.48 19.07
N VAL A 180 -7.85 28.23 20.32
CA VAL A 180 -7.36 27.07 21.07
C VAL A 180 -8.54 26.13 21.32
N LEU A 181 -8.53 24.97 20.67
CA LEU A 181 -9.51 23.92 20.88
C LEU A 181 -8.99 22.97 21.96
N GLY A 182 -9.78 22.76 23.01
CA GLY A 182 -9.59 21.67 23.95
C GLY A 182 -10.18 20.40 23.37
N MET A 183 -9.40 19.33 23.34
CA MET A 183 -9.79 18.04 22.81
C MET A 183 -10.04 17.04 23.95
N GLY A 184 -10.61 15.87 23.61
CA GLY A 184 -10.76 14.76 24.54
C GLY A 184 -11.42 15.17 25.87
N LYS A 185 -10.77 14.83 26.99
CA LYS A 185 -11.29 15.10 28.33
C LYS A 185 -11.43 16.59 28.64
N LEU A 186 -10.50 17.44 28.18
CA LEU A 186 -10.61 18.89 28.41
C LEU A 186 -11.81 19.48 27.65
N GLY A 187 -11.97 19.12 26.38
CA GLY A 187 -13.06 19.62 25.57
C GLY A 187 -14.45 19.20 26.09
N ALA A 188 -14.56 17.97 26.59
CA ALA A 188 -15.75 17.43 27.24
C ALA A 188 -15.94 17.86 28.71
N ARG A 189 -14.98 18.58 29.32
CA ARG A 189 -14.97 18.97 30.74
C ARG A 189 -14.95 17.78 31.72
N GLU A 190 -14.24 16.74 31.33
CA GLU A 190 -14.08 15.46 32.02
C GLU A 190 -12.61 15.22 32.41
N LEU A 191 -11.82 16.27 32.67
CA LEU A 191 -10.39 16.18 32.99
C LEU A 191 -10.12 15.41 34.29
N ASN A 192 -9.01 14.67 34.35
CA ASN A 192 -8.51 14.01 35.57
C ASN A 192 -7.32 14.77 36.18
N TYR A 193 -6.94 14.40 37.41
CA TYR A 193 -5.85 15.02 38.17
C TYR A 193 -4.51 15.08 37.43
N SER A 194 -4.11 13.96 36.82
CA SER A 194 -2.85 13.85 36.09
C SER A 194 -3.10 13.39 34.65
N SER A 195 -3.77 14.24 33.86
CA SER A 195 -3.92 14.07 32.41
C SER A 195 -3.21 15.18 31.64
N ASP A 196 -2.76 14.83 30.44
CA ASP A 196 -2.35 15.82 29.45
C ASP A 196 -3.60 16.60 28.99
N ILE A 197 -3.42 17.86 28.66
CA ILE A 197 -4.41 18.65 27.94
C ILE A 197 -4.10 18.57 26.45
N ASP A 198 -4.94 17.84 25.73
CA ASP A 198 -4.86 17.72 24.28
C ASP A 198 -5.43 18.98 23.64
N LEU A 199 -4.63 19.71 22.85
CA LEU A 199 -5.03 20.96 22.19
C LEU A 199 -4.81 20.91 20.68
N ILE A 200 -5.67 21.64 19.96
CA ILE A 200 -5.40 22.08 18.59
C ILE A 200 -5.34 23.60 18.61
N VAL A 201 -4.21 24.16 18.15
CA VAL A 201 -4.03 25.60 18.01
C VAL A 201 -4.21 25.98 16.55
N LEU A 202 -5.22 26.82 16.28
CA LEU A 202 -5.50 27.36 14.96
C LEU A 202 -5.38 28.89 14.98
N TYR A 203 -5.25 29.48 13.81
CA TYR A 203 -5.43 30.91 13.64
C TYR A 203 -6.24 31.23 12.39
N ASP A 204 -7.18 32.16 12.50
CA ASP A 204 -8.02 32.59 11.40
C ASP A 204 -7.36 33.77 10.68
N ASP A 205 -6.77 33.50 9.52
CA ASP A 205 -6.07 34.50 8.70
C ASP A 205 -7.01 35.60 8.16
N ALA A 206 -8.33 35.39 8.14
CA ALA A 206 -9.30 36.42 7.78
C ALA A 206 -9.66 37.37 8.94
N VAL A 207 -9.46 36.93 10.19
CA VAL A 207 -9.74 37.73 11.40
C VAL A 207 -8.50 38.49 11.86
N VAL A 208 -7.32 37.89 11.76
CA VAL A 208 -6.08 38.46 12.32
C VAL A 208 -5.71 39.77 11.62
N LYS A 209 -5.51 40.83 12.41
CA LYS A 209 -4.93 42.09 11.94
C LYS A 209 -3.42 42.10 12.18
N THR A 210 -2.63 42.26 11.13
CA THR A 210 -1.17 42.36 11.22
C THR A 210 -0.61 43.32 10.17
N ALA A 211 0.48 44.03 10.49
CA ALA A 211 1.27 44.78 9.53
C ALA A 211 2.35 43.91 8.83
N GLN A 212 2.47 42.64 9.22
CA GLN A 212 3.49 41.69 8.74
C GLN A 212 2.87 40.34 8.32
N PRO A 213 2.07 40.29 7.24
CA PRO A 213 1.37 39.08 6.80
C PRO A 213 2.31 37.90 6.52
N ASP A 214 3.51 38.15 5.97
CA ASP A 214 4.50 37.10 5.68
C ASP A 214 5.03 36.39 6.94
N ASN A 215 4.95 37.05 8.11
CA ASN A 215 5.39 36.51 9.40
C ASN A 215 4.24 35.92 10.23
N LEU A 216 3.01 35.91 9.71
CA LEU A 216 1.81 35.53 10.45
C LEU A 216 1.89 34.10 10.99
N ALA A 217 2.21 33.13 10.12
CA ALA A 217 2.37 31.73 10.51
C ALA A 217 3.48 31.55 11.57
N ARG A 218 4.63 32.19 11.38
CA ARG A 218 5.74 32.16 12.36
C ARG A 218 5.32 32.71 13.73
N THR A 219 4.51 33.77 13.73
CA THR A 219 4.02 34.40 14.96
C THR A 219 3.14 33.45 15.75
N PHE A 220 2.19 32.78 15.10
CA PHE A 220 1.31 31.80 15.77
C PHE A 220 2.02 30.50 16.15
N ILE A 221 2.99 30.03 15.36
CA ILE A 221 3.82 28.87 15.72
C ILE A 221 4.63 29.15 16.99
N ARG A 222 5.21 30.35 17.10
CA ARG A 222 5.92 30.78 18.32
C ARG A 222 4.95 30.91 19.50
N LEU A 223 3.77 31.50 19.29
CA LEU A 223 2.73 31.60 20.31
C LEU A 223 2.34 30.22 20.84
N ALA A 224 2.06 29.25 19.96
CA ALA A 224 1.71 27.89 20.37
C ALA A 224 2.84 27.22 21.19
N ARG A 225 4.11 27.42 20.78
CA ARG A 225 5.28 26.91 21.52
C ARG A 225 5.39 27.53 22.90
N ASP A 226 5.25 28.85 23.00
CA ASP A 226 5.34 29.57 24.28
C ASP A 226 4.12 29.25 25.18
N LEU A 227 2.95 28.98 24.60
CA LEU A 227 1.78 28.48 25.33
C LEU A 227 2.08 27.13 25.98
N VAL A 228 2.61 26.17 25.22
CA VAL A 228 3.04 24.86 25.75
C VAL A 228 4.08 25.06 26.86
N ARG A 229 5.04 25.96 26.66
CA ARG A 229 6.06 26.27 27.67
C ARG A 229 5.45 26.77 28.99
N ILE A 230 4.55 27.76 28.92
CA ILE A 230 3.90 28.33 30.12
C ILE A 230 3.16 27.24 30.90
N MET A 231 2.48 26.34 30.19
CA MET A 231 1.63 25.29 30.78
C MET A 231 2.43 24.10 31.31
N ASP A 232 3.43 23.61 30.57
CA ASP A 232 4.07 22.32 30.80
C ASP A 232 5.42 22.41 31.54
N GLU A 233 6.20 23.47 31.34
CA GLU A 233 7.57 23.57 31.86
C GLU A 233 7.62 23.38 33.39
N ARG A 234 8.42 22.43 33.88
CA ARG A 234 8.58 22.22 35.32
C ARG A 234 9.55 23.25 35.91
N THR A 235 9.05 24.07 36.82
CA THR A 235 9.86 25.02 37.61
C THR A 235 9.90 24.57 39.08
N ARG A 236 10.58 25.34 39.94
CA ARG A 236 10.57 25.12 41.41
C ARG A 236 9.16 25.12 42.02
N ASP A 237 8.20 25.76 41.34
CA ASP A 237 6.82 25.90 41.77
C ASP A 237 5.91 24.81 41.19
N GLY A 238 6.45 23.94 40.32
CA GLY A 238 5.75 22.82 39.68
C GLY A 238 5.50 23.07 38.19
N TYR A 239 4.41 22.50 37.67
CA TYR A 239 3.89 22.71 36.32
C TYR A 239 2.38 23.00 36.41
N VAL A 240 1.77 23.49 35.33
CA VAL A 240 0.32 23.71 35.26
C VAL A 240 -0.35 22.45 34.73
N PHE A 241 -0.24 22.21 33.41
CA PHE A 241 -0.72 21.00 32.75
C PHE A 241 0.24 20.61 31.63
N ARG A 242 0.55 19.31 31.55
CA ARG A 242 1.23 18.73 30.39
C ARG A 242 0.37 18.95 29.16
N THR A 243 0.96 19.40 28.06
CA THR A 243 0.20 19.85 26.89
C THR A 243 0.60 19.05 25.65
N ASP A 244 -0.37 18.43 25.00
CA ASP A 244 -0.16 17.65 23.79
C ASP A 244 -0.84 18.29 22.58
N LEU A 245 -0.08 18.46 21.48
CA LEU A 245 -0.56 19.05 20.21
C LEU A 245 -0.63 18.01 19.08
N ARG A 246 -0.54 16.71 19.38
CA ARG A 246 -0.51 15.63 18.38
C ARG A 246 -1.85 15.36 17.71
N LEU A 247 -2.97 15.83 18.27
CA LEU A 247 -4.30 15.68 17.65
C LEU A 247 -4.59 16.73 16.54
N ARG A 248 -3.64 17.60 16.22
CA ARG A 248 -3.78 18.56 15.10
C ARG A 248 -3.77 17.85 13.74
N PRO A 249 -4.30 18.47 12.67
CA PRO A 249 -4.26 17.92 11.31
C PRO A 249 -2.86 17.44 10.92
N ASP A 250 -2.69 16.19 10.49
CA ASP A 250 -1.39 15.59 10.11
C ASP A 250 -0.18 16.10 10.92
N PRO A 251 0.00 15.64 12.18
CA PRO A 251 1.00 16.18 13.09
C PRO A 251 2.44 15.95 12.63
N GLY A 252 2.68 15.08 11.63
CA GLY A 252 4.00 14.89 11.02
C GLY A 252 4.31 15.93 9.94
N ALA A 253 3.28 16.44 9.26
CA ALA A 253 3.44 17.39 8.15
C ALA A 253 3.05 18.84 8.49
N THR A 254 2.31 19.07 9.58
CA THR A 254 1.82 20.41 9.94
C THR A 254 2.56 21.06 11.11
N PRO A 255 2.70 22.40 11.08
CA PRO A 255 3.26 23.16 12.19
C PRO A 255 2.39 23.09 13.46
N LEU A 256 2.94 23.54 14.60
CA LEU A 256 2.25 23.55 15.91
C LEU A 256 0.96 24.40 15.93
N ALA A 257 0.87 25.41 15.07
CA ALA A 257 -0.33 26.21 14.85
C ALA A 257 -0.66 26.21 13.35
N VAL A 258 -1.91 25.91 13.01
CA VAL A 258 -2.37 25.73 11.61
C VAL A 258 -3.38 26.83 11.27
N SER A 259 -3.35 27.37 10.05
CA SER A 259 -4.39 28.34 9.65
C SER A 259 -5.75 27.64 9.52
N VAL A 260 -6.84 28.38 9.79
CA VAL A 260 -8.20 27.88 9.56
C VAL A 260 -8.35 27.38 8.12
N THR A 261 -7.92 28.17 7.14
CA THR A 261 -7.95 27.79 5.72
C THR A 261 -7.27 26.44 5.43
N ALA A 262 -6.09 26.20 6.02
CA ALA A 262 -5.39 24.93 5.83
C ALA A 262 -6.10 23.75 6.53
N ALA A 263 -6.64 23.97 7.72
CA ALA A 263 -7.43 22.97 8.44
C ALA A 263 -8.72 22.62 7.70
N GLU A 264 -9.43 23.62 7.13
CA GLU A 264 -10.64 23.42 6.33
C GLU A 264 -10.38 22.55 5.11
N ILE A 265 -9.29 22.83 4.36
CA ILE A 265 -8.86 22.01 3.22
C ILE A 265 -8.56 20.57 3.66
N TYR A 266 -7.85 20.41 4.78
CA TYR A 266 -7.50 19.08 5.30
C TYR A 266 -8.74 18.26 5.66
N TYR A 267 -9.62 18.79 6.51
CA TYR A 267 -10.82 18.07 6.95
C TYR A 267 -11.83 17.85 5.81
N GLY A 268 -11.88 18.75 4.83
CA GLY A 268 -12.73 18.62 3.64
C GLY A 268 -12.25 17.58 2.62
N SER A 269 -10.97 17.20 2.62
CA SER A 269 -10.38 16.34 1.57
C SER A 269 -9.78 15.02 2.07
N VAL A 270 -9.03 15.04 3.17
CA VAL A 270 -8.20 13.93 3.64
C VAL A 270 -8.48 13.51 5.08
N GLY A 271 -9.39 14.21 5.78
CA GLY A 271 -9.73 13.97 7.17
C GLY A 271 -10.14 12.50 7.43
N GLN A 272 -9.47 11.92 8.43
CA GLN A 272 -9.56 10.52 8.80
C GLN A 272 -10.80 10.24 9.64
N ASN A 273 -11.13 8.95 9.71
CA ASN A 273 -12.27 8.45 10.44
C ASN A 273 -12.14 8.62 11.97
N TRP A 274 -10.99 8.29 12.54
CA TRP A 274 -10.73 8.47 13.99
C TRP A 274 -10.74 9.95 14.42
N GLU A 275 -10.38 10.88 13.52
CA GLU A 275 -10.43 12.33 13.79
C GLU A 275 -11.85 12.81 14.03
N ARG A 276 -12.86 12.13 13.47
CA ARG A 276 -14.29 12.44 13.70
C ARG A 276 -14.68 12.12 15.14
N ALA A 277 -14.30 10.94 15.62
CA ALA A 277 -14.53 10.54 17.01
C ALA A 277 -13.83 11.49 18.00
N ALA A 278 -12.58 11.90 17.70
CA ALA A 278 -11.86 12.88 18.50
C ALA A 278 -12.56 14.25 18.53
N MET A 279 -13.11 14.69 17.39
CA MET A 279 -13.79 15.98 17.24
C MET A 279 -15.16 16.06 17.94
N ILE A 280 -15.78 14.94 18.32
CA ILE A 280 -17.01 14.92 19.14
C ILE A 280 -16.81 15.71 20.45
N LYS A 281 -15.62 15.56 21.04
CA LYS A 281 -15.27 16.21 22.30
C LYS A 281 -14.59 17.57 22.10
N ALA A 282 -14.37 18.03 20.86
CA ALA A 282 -13.65 19.28 20.62
C ALA A 282 -14.46 20.52 20.99
N ARG A 283 -13.85 21.48 21.69
CA ARG A 283 -14.48 22.74 22.08
C ARG A 283 -13.47 23.89 22.13
N PRO A 284 -13.80 25.12 21.67
CA PRO A 284 -12.97 26.30 21.93
C PRO A 284 -12.86 26.58 23.44
N VAL A 285 -11.63 26.61 23.96
CA VAL A 285 -11.33 26.81 25.39
C VAL A 285 -10.55 28.10 25.69
N ALA A 286 -9.79 28.62 24.73
CA ALA A 286 -9.05 29.87 24.87
C ALA A 286 -8.85 30.57 23.51
N GLY A 287 -8.43 31.83 23.56
CA GLY A 287 -8.32 32.70 22.39
C GLY A 287 -9.68 33.30 21.98
N ASP A 288 -9.82 33.58 20.69
CA ASP A 288 -11.04 34.05 20.05
C ASP A 288 -12.10 32.95 19.98
N LEU A 289 -12.99 32.93 20.97
CA LEU A 289 -14.05 31.92 21.06
C LEU A 289 -15.09 32.05 19.93
N GLU A 290 -15.25 33.23 19.34
CA GLU A 290 -16.21 33.42 18.24
C GLU A 290 -15.68 32.78 16.95
N ALA A 291 -14.41 33.04 16.62
CA ALA A 291 -13.72 32.36 15.52
C ALA A 291 -13.67 30.84 15.73
N GLY A 292 -13.39 30.39 16.96
CA GLY A 292 -13.42 28.96 17.30
C GLY A 292 -14.79 28.32 17.10
N ARG A 293 -15.88 28.98 17.50
CA ARG A 293 -17.25 28.49 17.25
C ARG A 293 -17.59 28.46 15.77
N ALA A 294 -17.10 29.44 14.98
CA ALA A 294 -17.28 29.43 13.53
C ALA A 294 -16.60 28.23 12.88
N PHE A 295 -15.36 27.92 13.29
CA PHE A 295 -14.65 26.74 12.83
C PHE A 295 -15.35 25.42 13.23
N MET A 296 -15.87 25.32 14.46
CA MET A 296 -16.64 24.15 14.87
C MET A 296 -17.91 23.95 14.04
N ARG A 297 -18.61 25.04 13.66
CA ARG A 297 -19.76 24.97 12.73
C ARG A 297 -19.34 24.48 11.35
N PHE A 298 -18.19 24.93 10.85
CA PHE A 298 -17.64 24.43 9.59
C PHE A 298 -17.37 22.92 9.64
N LEU A 299 -16.89 22.39 10.77
CA LEU A 299 -16.62 20.96 10.94
C LEU A 299 -17.87 20.11 11.15
N GLU A 300 -19.06 20.69 11.35
CA GLU A 300 -20.27 19.89 11.59
C GLU A 300 -20.54 18.82 10.52
N PRO A 301 -20.43 19.10 9.19
CA PRO A 301 -20.63 18.08 8.16
C PRO A 301 -19.53 17.02 8.15
N PHE A 302 -18.33 17.35 8.64
CA PHE A 302 -17.24 16.40 8.81
C PHE A 302 -17.51 15.47 10.01
N VAL A 303 -17.94 15.98 11.16
CA VAL A 303 -18.20 15.13 12.33
C VAL A 303 -19.53 14.37 12.21
N TRP A 304 -20.59 15.03 11.74
CA TRP A 304 -21.97 14.56 11.83
C TRP A 304 -22.59 14.26 10.46
N ARG A 305 -22.29 13.08 9.90
CA ARG A 305 -22.76 12.68 8.56
C ARG A 305 -24.27 12.43 8.52
N ARG A 306 -24.99 13.10 7.61
CA ARG A 306 -26.46 12.96 7.46
C ARG A 306 -26.90 11.58 6.96
N HIS A 307 -26.04 10.91 6.18
CA HIS A 307 -26.28 9.58 5.65
C HIS A 307 -25.31 8.60 6.31
N LEU A 308 -25.85 7.44 6.67
CA LEU A 308 -25.07 6.32 7.17
C LEU A 308 -24.40 5.68 5.94
N ASP A 309 -23.22 6.19 5.61
CA ASP A 309 -22.41 5.73 4.50
C ASP A 309 -21.50 4.56 4.94
N PHE A 310 -20.88 3.90 3.98
CA PHE A 310 -20.01 2.77 4.26
C PHE A 310 -18.84 3.14 5.18
N ALA A 311 -18.36 4.40 5.12
CA ALA A 311 -17.34 4.91 6.03
C ALA A 311 -17.83 4.99 7.49
N ALA A 312 -19.11 5.30 7.75
CA ALA A 312 -19.69 5.30 9.09
C ALA A 312 -19.81 3.87 9.63
N ILE A 313 -20.11 2.90 8.76
CA ILE A 313 -20.10 1.47 9.08
C ILE A 313 -18.68 1.00 9.43
N GLN A 314 -17.66 1.45 8.71
CA GLN A 314 -16.25 1.15 9.01
C GLN A 314 -15.77 1.76 10.34
N ASP A 315 -16.25 2.94 10.74
CA ASP A 315 -15.95 3.53 12.06
C ASP A 315 -16.39 2.59 13.19
N ILE A 316 -17.64 2.11 13.08
CA ILE A 316 -18.24 1.10 13.96
C ILE A 316 -17.42 -0.21 13.96
N HIS A 317 -16.96 -0.67 12.79
CA HIS A 317 -16.17 -1.91 12.68
C HIS A 317 -14.71 -1.78 13.12
N SER A 318 -14.08 -0.61 12.99
CA SER A 318 -12.72 -0.35 13.48
C SER A 318 -12.69 -0.40 15.01
N ILE A 319 -13.73 0.15 15.62
CA ILE A 319 -14.01 0.12 17.05
C ILE A 319 -14.31 -1.33 17.50
N LYS A 320 -15.16 -2.07 16.76
CA LYS A 320 -15.41 -3.51 17.00
C LYS A 320 -14.15 -4.39 16.92
N ARG A 321 -13.17 -4.05 16.06
CA ARG A 321 -11.92 -4.81 15.92
C ARG A 321 -10.98 -4.66 17.12
N GLN A 322 -10.98 -3.50 17.79
CA GLN A 322 -10.23 -3.32 19.04
C GLN A 322 -10.70 -4.25 20.17
N ILE A 323 -11.99 -4.63 20.16
CA ILE A 323 -12.57 -5.64 21.07
C ILE A 323 -11.94 -7.03 20.83
N ASN A 324 -11.83 -7.43 19.56
CA ASN A 324 -11.35 -8.76 19.19
C ASN A 324 -9.83 -8.93 19.36
N ALA A 325 -9.03 -7.86 19.19
CA ALA A 325 -7.59 -7.89 19.44
C ALA A 325 -7.25 -8.26 20.90
N HIS A 326 -8.18 -8.07 21.83
CA HIS A 326 -8.04 -8.41 23.24
C HIS A 326 -8.71 -9.75 23.63
N LYS A 327 -9.27 -10.52 22.68
CA LYS A 327 -9.87 -11.86 22.93
C LYS A 327 -8.84 -12.99 23.15
N GLY A 328 -7.55 -12.69 23.24
CA GLY A 328 -6.52 -13.68 23.52
C GLY A 328 -6.55 -14.15 24.98
N HIS A 329 -7.22 -15.29 25.23
CA HIS A 329 -7.13 -16.21 26.38
C HIS A 329 -6.27 -15.80 27.61
N ARG A 330 -6.56 -14.67 28.25
CA ARG A 330 -6.08 -14.36 29.61
C ARG A 330 -7.26 -13.85 30.41
N GLU A 331 -7.57 -14.52 31.51
CA GLU A 331 -8.50 -14.02 32.53
C GLU A 331 -8.13 -12.57 32.89
N VAL A 332 -9.14 -11.71 33.06
CA VAL A 332 -8.90 -10.33 33.54
C VAL A 332 -8.31 -10.44 34.94
N THR A 333 -7.02 -10.20 35.10
CA THR A 333 -6.36 -10.11 36.40
C THR A 333 -6.34 -8.66 36.87
N VAL A 334 -6.79 -8.38 38.10
CA VAL A 334 -6.81 -7.02 38.67
C VAL A 334 -5.42 -6.39 38.75
N ASN A 335 -4.40 -7.17 39.14
CA ASN A 335 -3.03 -6.67 39.24
C ASN A 335 -2.51 -6.30 37.85
N GLY A 336 -2.03 -5.06 37.70
CA GLY A 336 -1.48 -4.57 36.44
C GLY A 336 -2.54 -4.26 35.37
N HIS A 337 -3.83 -4.36 35.68
CA HIS A 337 -4.89 -4.01 34.72
C HIS A 337 -4.90 -2.51 34.44
N ASP A 338 -5.01 -2.12 33.17
CA ASP A 338 -5.19 -0.73 32.78
C ASP A 338 -6.68 -0.39 32.76
N ILE A 339 -7.15 0.37 33.76
CA ILE A 339 -8.58 0.69 33.90
C ILE A 339 -9.12 1.63 32.81
N LYS A 340 -8.25 2.20 31.97
CA LYS A 340 -8.66 3.10 30.88
C LYS A 340 -8.75 2.35 29.57
N VAL A 341 -7.68 1.66 29.17
CA VAL A 341 -7.58 1.02 27.84
C VAL A 341 -7.71 -0.50 27.87
N GLY A 342 -7.67 -1.10 29.06
CA GLY A 342 -7.95 -2.52 29.26
C GLY A 342 -9.42 -2.85 29.02
N ARG A 343 -9.68 -4.15 28.86
CA ARG A 343 -11.00 -4.75 28.65
C ARG A 343 -11.98 -4.35 29.76
N GLY A 344 -13.15 -3.83 29.40
CA GLY A 344 -14.14 -3.31 30.35
C GLY A 344 -13.79 -1.92 30.92
N GLY A 345 -12.72 -1.29 30.44
CA GLY A 345 -12.21 -0.03 30.96
C GLY A 345 -13.01 1.21 30.53
N ILE A 346 -12.59 2.37 31.03
CA ILE A 346 -13.26 3.67 30.80
C ILE A 346 -13.45 3.96 29.30
N ARG A 347 -12.47 3.60 28.46
CA ARG A 347 -12.51 3.86 27.02
C ARG A 347 -13.64 3.12 26.31
N GLU A 348 -14.02 1.92 26.76
CA GLU A 348 -15.16 1.20 26.19
C GLU A 348 -16.48 1.93 26.45
N ILE A 349 -16.65 2.53 27.64
CA ILE A 349 -17.81 3.38 27.94
C ILE A 349 -17.81 4.65 27.06
N GLU A 350 -16.65 5.28 26.87
CA GLU A 350 -16.52 6.44 25.97
C GLU A 350 -16.88 6.07 24.53
N PHE A 351 -16.42 4.91 24.05
CA PHE A 351 -16.73 4.43 22.70
C PHE A 351 -18.16 3.94 22.56
N PHE A 352 -18.77 3.38 23.61
CA PHE A 352 -20.19 3.03 23.62
C PHE A 352 -21.04 4.23 23.25
N ALA A 353 -20.76 5.39 23.86
CA ALA A 353 -21.41 6.65 23.52
C ALA A 353 -21.01 7.12 22.11
N GLN A 354 -19.71 7.35 21.88
CA GLN A 354 -19.22 8.00 20.66
C GLN A 354 -19.58 7.26 19.37
N THR A 355 -19.55 5.92 19.37
CA THR A 355 -19.95 5.12 18.21
C THR A 355 -21.38 5.44 17.81
N GLN A 356 -22.29 5.45 18.78
CA GLN A 356 -23.70 5.77 18.54
C GLN A 356 -23.90 7.24 18.18
N GLN A 357 -23.11 8.16 18.74
CA GLN A 357 -23.13 9.57 18.33
C GLN A 357 -22.72 9.75 16.87
N LEU A 358 -21.73 9.01 16.36
CA LEU A 358 -21.36 9.05 14.95
C LEU A 358 -22.46 8.48 14.05
N ILE A 359 -23.15 7.43 14.51
CA ILE A 359 -24.26 6.80 13.78
C ILE A 359 -25.47 7.74 13.68
N TYR A 360 -25.90 8.32 14.81
CA TYR A 360 -27.19 9.00 14.93
C TYR A 360 -27.07 10.53 14.92
N GLY A 361 -25.92 11.08 15.33
CA GLY A 361 -25.70 12.51 15.52
C GLY A 361 -25.88 13.33 14.24
N GLY A 362 -25.63 12.75 13.06
CA GLY A 362 -25.92 13.44 11.79
C GLY A 362 -27.39 13.73 11.52
N ARG A 363 -28.30 12.91 12.07
CA ARG A 363 -29.76 13.03 11.89
C ARG A 363 -30.46 13.62 13.11
N ASP A 364 -29.90 13.41 14.30
CA ASP A 364 -30.44 13.91 15.55
C ASP A 364 -29.39 14.72 16.31
N ILE A 365 -29.58 16.03 16.39
CA ILE A 365 -28.65 16.92 17.10
C ILE A 365 -28.65 16.68 18.62
N ARG A 366 -29.72 16.11 19.17
CA ARG A 366 -29.87 15.90 20.62
C ARG A 366 -28.85 14.92 21.18
N VAL A 367 -28.33 14.00 20.36
CA VAL A 367 -27.31 13.01 20.79
C VAL A 367 -25.87 13.52 20.67
N ARG A 368 -25.65 14.78 20.28
CA ARG A 368 -24.30 15.36 20.14
C ARG A 368 -23.61 15.92 21.40
N PRO A 369 -24.16 15.89 22.64
CA PRO A 369 -23.41 16.34 23.81
C PRO A 369 -22.03 15.70 23.91
N SER A 370 -20.99 16.51 24.17
CA SER A 370 -19.62 16.02 24.32
C SER A 370 -19.34 15.21 25.60
N PRO A 371 -19.93 15.54 26.77
CA PRO A 371 -19.73 14.73 27.98
C PRO A 371 -20.34 13.33 27.83
N THR A 372 -19.57 12.32 28.22
CA THR A 372 -19.83 10.89 27.99
C THR A 372 -21.17 10.46 28.59
N LEU A 373 -21.40 10.74 29.88
CA LEU A 373 -22.65 10.36 30.54
C LEU A 373 -23.87 11.08 29.96
N LYS A 374 -23.74 12.39 29.65
CA LYS A 374 -24.81 13.15 28.99
C LYS A 374 -25.12 12.62 27.59
N ALA A 375 -24.12 12.10 26.87
CA ALA A 375 -24.33 11.47 25.58
C ALA A 375 -25.11 10.16 25.72
N ILE A 376 -24.80 9.33 26.72
CA ILE A 376 -25.52 8.08 27.02
C ILE A 376 -26.97 8.38 27.43
N GLU A 377 -27.19 9.37 28.30
CA GLU A 377 -28.52 9.85 28.69
C GLU A 377 -29.32 10.33 27.46
N ALA A 378 -28.72 11.19 26.62
CA ALA A 378 -29.36 11.68 25.41
C ALA A 378 -29.71 10.57 24.42
N LEU A 379 -28.87 9.54 24.30
CA LEU A 379 -29.13 8.35 23.48
C LEU A 379 -30.32 7.54 24.03
N CYS A 380 -30.50 7.50 25.35
CA CYS A 380 -31.68 6.89 25.98
C CYS A 380 -32.95 7.71 25.71
N GLU A 381 -32.89 9.04 25.82
CA GLU A 381 -34.03 9.92 25.55
C GLU A 381 -34.59 9.77 24.13
N VAL A 382 -33.74 9.42 23.16
CA VAL A 382 -34.13 9.17 21.76
C VAL A 382 -34.39 7.68 21.45
N GLY A 383 -34.39 6.82 22.47
CA GLY A 383 -34.71 5.39 22.36
C GLY A 383 -33.64 4.55 21.67
N ARG A 384 -32.36 4.92 21.76
CA ARG A 384 -31.22 4.15 21.21
C ARG A 384 -30.50 3.30 22.25
N VAL A 385 -30.57 3.69 23.51
CA VAL A 385 -29.99 2.98 24.66
C VAL A 385 -31.10 2.70 25.67
N GLU A 386 -31.08 1.53 26.28
CA GLU A 386 -32.07 1.17 27.31
C GLU A 386 -31.78 1.87 28.64
N PRO A 387 -32.80 2.23 29.45
CA PRO A 387 -32.60 2.87 30.75
C PRO A 387 -31.68 2.10 31.70
N ALA A 388 -31.74 0.75 31.67
CA ALA A 388 -30.87 -0.10 32.48
C ALA A 388 -29.38 0.08 32.13
N ALA A 389 -29.05 0.14 30.84
CA ALA A 389 -27.69 0.37 30.37
C ALA A 389 -27.17 1.77 30.78
N VAL A 390 -28.03 2.80 30.82
CA VAL A 390 -27.65 4.12 31.32
C VAL A 390 -27.25 4.04 32.80
N GLU A 391 -28.06 3.41 33.63
CA GLU A 391 -27.81 3.31 35.07
C GLU A 391 -26.51 2.54 35.35
N GLU A 392 -26.33 1.40 34.69
CA GLU A 392 -25.17 0.52 34.83
C GLU A 392 -23.87 1.19 34.35
N LEU A 393 -23.87 1.78 33.15
CA LEU A 393 -22.69 2.46 32.61
C LEU A 393 -22.36 3.74 33.39
N THR A 394 -23.36 4.44 33.92
CA THR A 394 -23.13 5.60 34.80
C THR A 394 -22.44 5.18 36.09
N ARG A 395 -22.91 4.11 36.72
CA ARG A 395 -22.30 3.56 37.94
C ARG A 395 -20.87 3.09 37.68
N ALA A 396 -20.67 2.36 36.58
CA ALA A 396 -19.36 1.86 36.18
C ALA A 396 -18.38 2.99 35.87
N TYR A 397 -18.81 4.00 35.10
CA TYR A 397 -17.98 5.16 34.77
C TYR A 397 -17.57 5.93 36.03
N ASN A 398 -18.51 6.21 36.93
CA ASN A 398 -18.22 6.89 38.18
C ASN A 398 -17.25 6.12 39.06
N TYR A 399 -17.41 4.79 39.14
CA TYR A 399 -16.51 3.92 39.88
C TYR A 399 -15.10 3.89 39.27
N LEU A 400 -14.99 3.59 37.97
CA LEU A 400 -13.69 3.49 37.29
C LEU A 400 -12.93 4.83 37.30
N ARG A 401 -13.63 5.95 37.17
CA ARG A 401 -13.03 7.30 37.29
C ARG A 401 -12.54 7.58 38.70
N ARG A 402 -13.27 7.16 39.74
CA ARG A 402 -12.79 7.25 41.13
C ARG A 402 -11.54 6.39 41.35
N VAL A 403 -11.49 5.18 40.80
CA VAL A 403 -10.27 4.33 40.82
C VAL A 403 -9.11 5.05 40.10
N GLU A 404 -9.36 5.61 38.91
CA GLU A 404 -8.37 6.39 38.15
C GLU A 404 -7.84 7.59 38.95
N HIS A 405 -8.73 8.32 39.61
CA HIS A 405 -8.36 9.46 40.43
C HIS A 405 -7.45 9.04 41.57
N ARG A 406 -7.78 7.97 42.32
CA ARG A 406 -6.93 7.50 43.43
C ARG A 406 -5.57 7.00 42.96
N ILE A 407 -5.51 6.30 41.82
CA ILE A 407 -4.24 5.90 41.19
C ILE A 407 -3.36 7.12 40.89
N GLN A 408 -3.94 8.18 40.31
CA GLN A 408 -3.20 9.39 39.92
C GLN A 408 -2.82 10.25 41.13
N MET A 409 -3.69 10.36 42.13
CA MET A 409 -3.50 11.19 43.33
C MET A 409 -2.34 10.72 44.19
N THR A 410 -2.00 9.43 44.20
CA THR A 410 -0.94 8.90 45.07
C THR A 410 0.37 9.67 44.89
N GLU A 411 0.76 9.94 43.63
CA GLU A 411 2.04 10.59 43.32
C GLU A 411 1.96 11.66 42.21
N ASP A 412 0.78 12.13 41.83
CA ASP A 412 0.56 13.00 40.65
C ASP A 412 1.15 12.38 39.36
N ARG A 413 0.99 11.06 39.22
CA ARG A 413 1.52 10.27 38.09
C ARG A 413 0.44 10.07 37.03
N GLN A 414 0.83 10.16 35.75
CA GLN A 414 -0.04 9.85 34.61
C GLN A 414 0.00 8.34 34.36
N THR A 415 -0.70 7.61 35.21
CA THR A 415 -0.88 6.16 35.06
C THR A 415 -2.35 5.81 35.17
N HIS A 416 -2.74 4.79 34.42
CA HIS A 416 -4.05 4.17 34.45
C HIS A 416 -3.95 2.70 34.89
N GLN A 417 -2.74 2.23 35.22
CA GLN A 417 -2.51 0.85 35.64
C GLN A 417 -2.73 0.72 37.13
N VAL A 418 -3.57 -0.24 37.51
CA VAL A 418 -3.61 -0.78 38.87
C VAL A 418 -2.23 -1.36 39.20
N PRO A 419 -1.69 -1.15 40.41
CA PRO A 419 -0.41 -1.74 40.80
C PRO A 419 -0.34 -3.25 40.52
N ALA A 420 0.83 -3.71 40.07
CA ALA A 420 1.04 -5.11 39.73
C ALA A 420 1.29 -6.00 40.95
N ASP A 421 1.73 -5.41 42.06
CA ASP A 421 1.99 -6.09 43.33
C ASP A 421 0.82 -5.94 44.32
N ASP A 422 0.63 -6.95 45.16
CA ASP A 422 -0.50 -7.00 46.10
C ASP A 422 -0.48 -5.88 47.14
N ARG A 423 0.72 -5.43 47.54
CA ARG A 423 0.87 -4.32 48.49
C ARG A 423 0.38 -3.01 47.87
N GLY A 424 0.71 -2.76 46.61
CA GLY A 424 0.19 -1.62 45.85
C GLY A 424 -1.33 -1.68 45.68
N VAL A 425 -1.90 -2.86 45.44
CA VAL A 425 -3.36 -3.03 45.37
C VAL A 425 -4.03 -2.80 46.72
N GLU A 426 -3.45 -3.29 47.81
CA GLU A 426 -3.92 -3.01 49.17
C GLU A 426 -3.93 -1.51 49.47
N HIS A 427 -2.87 -0.79 49.08
CA HIS A 427 -2.83 0.67 49.19
C HIS A 427 -3.98 1.35 48.44
N LEU A 428 -4.17 0.99 47.18
CA LEU A 428 -5.25 1.54 46.37
C LEU A 428 -6.63 1.24 46.97
N ALA A 429 -6.85 0.01 47.45
CA ALA A 429 -8.08 -0.41 48.10
C ALA A 429 -8.36 0.42 49.37
N ARG A 430 -7.35 0.58 50.25
CA ARG A 430 -7.45 1.42 51.46
C ARG A 430 -7.79 2.86 51.12
N PHE A 431 -7.13 3.43 50.10
CA PHE A 431 -7.36 4.81 49.68
C PHE A 431 -8.73 5.03 49.04
N LEU A 432 -9.29 3.99 48.41
CA LEU A 432 -10.67 3.97 47.91
C LEU A 432 -11.70 3.81 49.04
N GLY A 433 -11.29 3.44 50.26
CA GLY A 433 -12.14 3.25 51.42
C GLY A 433 -12.52 1.80 51.71
N TYR A 434 -11.89 0.82 51.04
CA TYR A 434 -12.08 -0.60 51.33
C TYR A 434 -11.30 -1.02 52.58
N ASP A 435 -11.88 -1.96 53.34
CA ASP A 435 -11.20 -2.57 54.48
C ASP A 435 -10.24 -3.69 54.06
N GLU A 436 -10.51 -4.38 52.96
CA GLU A 436 -9.74 -5.51 52.43
C GLU A 436 -9.57 -5.39 50.91
N SER A 437 -8.39 -5.76 50.40
CA SER A 437 -8.09 -5.70 48.96
C SER A 437 -8.98 -6.61 48.13
N ASP A 438 -9.45 -7.73 48.69
CA ASP A 438 -10.22 -8.73 47.95
C ASP A 438 -11.63 -8.24 47.61
N ALA A 439 -12.25 -7.44 48.49
CA ALA A 439 -13.51 -6.77 48.19
C ALA A 439 -13.35 -5.78 47.03
N PHE A 440 -12.26 -5.00 47.01
CA PHE A 440 -11.95 -4.11 45.90
C PHE A 440 -11.74 -4.88 44.58
N ARG A 441 -11.00 -5.99 44.62
CA ARG A 441 -10.76 -6.84 43.44
C ARG A 441 -12.07 -7.37 42.86
N ALA A 442 -12.96 -7.87 43.70
CA ALA A 442 -14.25 -8.39 43.29
C ALA A 442 -15.12 -7.32 42.62
N ASP A 443 -15.24 -6.14 43.24
CA ASP A 443 -16.01 -5.02 42.70
C ASP A 443 -15.46 -4.51 41.36
N LEU A 444 -14.13 -4.40 41.25
CA LEU A 444 -13.49 -3.99 40.01
C LEU A 444 -13.71 -5.00 38.89
N LEU A 445 -13.53 -6.30 39.15
CA LEU A 445 -13.79 -7.35 38.14
C LEU A 445 -15.25 -7.37 37.69
N ALA A 446 -16.18 -7.26 38.63
CA ALA A 446 -17.61 -7.19 38.31
C ALA A 446 -17.94 -5.97 37.43
N THR A 447 -17.33 -4.81 37.74
CA THR A 447 -17.51 -3.59 36.96
C THR A 447 -16.94 -3.70 35.55
N LEU A 448 -15.72 -4.25 35.40
CA LEU A 448 -15.09 -4.44 34.09
C LEU A 448 -15.90 -5.42 33.23
N GLY A 449 -16.37 -6.54 33.82
CA GLY A 449 -17.23 -7.50 33.12
C GLY A 449 -18.54 -6.88 32.65
N LEU A 450 -19.21 -6.08 33.49
CA LEU A 450 -20.44 -5.38 33.14
C LEU A 450 -20.26 -4.43 31.93
N VAL A 451 -19.18 -3.65 31.93
CA VAL A 451 -18.88 -2.73 30.82
C VAL A 451 -18.62 -3.49 29.54
N GLU A 452 -17.85 -4.57 29.62
CA GLU A 452 -17.57 -5.43 28.48
C GLU A 452 -18.87 -6.01 27.90
N ASP A 453 -19.74 -6.57 28.72
CA ASP A 453 -20.98 -7.20 28.29
C ASP A 453 -21.86 -6.19 27.55
N ARG A 454 -22.08 -5.00 28.14
CA ARG A 454 -22.85 -3.91 27.50
C ARG A 454 -22.24 -3.41 26.21
N TYR A 455 -20.91 -3.38 26.15
CA TYR A 455 -20.22 -2.96 24.95
C TYR A 455 -20.28 -4.02 23.84
N ALA A 456 -20.23 -5.31 24.19
CA ALA A 456 -20.34 -6.42 23.25
C ALA A 456 -21.75 -6.52 22.63
N GLU A 457 -22.80 -6.33 23.44
CA GLU A 457 -24.21 -6.31 23.01
C GLU A 457 -24.47 -5.31 21.86
N LEU A 458 -23.76 -4.18 21.83
CA LEU A 458 -23.87 -3.16 20.77
C LEU A 458 -23.56 -3.70 19.36
N PHE A 459 -22.85 -4.83 19.25
CA PHE A 459 -22.32 -5.35 17.99
C PHE A 459 -22.78 -6.76 17.59
N GLU A 460 -23.71 -7.38 18.32
CA GLU A 460 -24.17 -8.77 18.08
C GLU A 460 -24.81 -8.97 16.70
N GLU A 461 -25.49 -7.96 16.14
CA GLU A 461 -26.21 -8.06 14.86
C GLU A 461 -25.36 -7.70 13.61
N ALA A 462 -24.13 -7.23 13.77
CA ALA A 462 -23.29 -6.81 12.64
C ALA A 462 -22.46 -7.98 12.05
N PRO A 463 -22.52 -8.25 10.72
CA PRO A 463 -21.85 -9.39 10.10
C PRO A 463 -20.35 -9.38 10.41
N SER A 464 -19.84 -10.54 10.84
CA SER A 464 -18.45 -10.69 11.24
C SER A 464 -17.54 -10.71 10.00
N LEU A 465 -16.75 -9.65 9.81
CA LEU A 465 -15.60 -9.65 8.91
C LEU A 465 -14.34 -10.29 9.54
N SER A 466 -14.48 -11.03 10.66
CA SER A 466 -13.43 -11.92 11.13
C SER A 466 -13.28 -13.07 10.15
N SER A 467 -12.57 -12.81 9.06
CA SER A 467 -11.97 -13.85 8.23
C SER A 467 -11.14 -14.76 9.13
N ASN A 468 -11.04 -16.04 8.78
CA ASN A 468 -10.26 -17.08 9.48
C ASN A 468 -8.73 -16.81 9.54
N THR A 469 -8.29 -15.57 9.33
CA THR A 469 -6.92 -15.18 8.96
C THR A 469 -6.11 -14.58 10.12
N GLY A 470 -6.60 -14.62 11.36
CA GLY A 470 -5.87 -14.13 12.53
C GLY A 470 -5.95 -12.62 12.76
N ASN A 471 -5.09 -12.08 13.64
CA ASN A 471 -5.05 -10.66 13.99
C ASN A 471 -4.25 -9.88 12.92
N LEU A 472 -4.89 -8.93 12.23
CA LEU A 472 -4.27 -8.08 11.20
C LEU A 472 -4.59 -6.61 11.48
N VAL A 473 -3.73 -5.97 12.29
CA VAL A 473 -3.79 -4.55 12.67
C VAL A 473 -2.60 -3.81 12.07
N PHE A 474 -2.90 -2.83 11.21
CA PHE A 474 -1.90 -1.99 10.52
C PHE A 474 -1.97 -0.52 10.96
N THR A 475 -2.81 -0.21 11.96
CA THR A 475 -3.09 1.15 12.44
C THR A 475 -2.49 1.34 13.82
N GLY A 476 -1.24 1.81 13.87
CA GLY A 476 -0.48 2.08 15.09
C GLY A 476 0.81 2.85 14.80
N THR A 477 1.45 3.40 15.84
CA THR A 477 2.80 3.96 15.76
C THR A 477 3.88 2.88 15.83
N ASP A 478 3.59 1.78 16.52
CA ASP A 478 4.43 0.59 16.66
C ASP A 478 3.78 -0.63 15.99
N ASP A 479 4.58 -1.63 15.63
CA ASP A 479 4.10 -2.88 15.03
C ASP A 479 3.28 -3.69 16.06
N ASP A 480 2.06 -4.07 15.70
CA ASP A 480 1.22 -4.92 16.54
C ASP A 480 1.83 -6.34 16.65
N PRO A 481 2.14 -6.85 17.86
CA PRO A 481 2.75 -8.17 18.02
C PRO A 481 1.89 -9.33 17.48
N GLY A 482 0.57 -9.16 17.46
CA GLY A 482 -0.36 -10.14 16.89
C GLY A 482 -0.26 -10.18 15.37
N THR A 483 -0.22 -9.01 14.71
CA THR A 483 -0.02 -8.90 13.26
C THR A 483 1.31 -9.50 12.82
N VAL A 484 2.40 -9.23 13.55
CA VAL A 484 3.73 -9.81 13.26
C VAL A 484 3.69 -11.33 13.29
N ARG A 485 3.02 -11.89 14.30
CA ARG A 485 2.86 -13.35 14.44
C ARG A 485 2.02 -13.92 13.30
N THR A 486 0.85 -13.35 13.02
CA THR A 486 -0.04 -13.78 11.95
C THR A 486 0.69 -13.80 10.60
N LEU A 487 1.42 -12.72 10.26
CA LEU A 487 2.17 -12.64 9.01
C LEU A 487 3.31 -13.66 8.94
N SER A 488 4.00 -13.92 10.05
CA SER A 488 5.03 -14.97 10.12
C SER A 488 4.43 -16.35 9.88
N GLU A 489 3.27 -16.64 10.49
CA GLU A 489 2.53 -17.90 10.29
C GLU A 489 1.99 -18.05 8.86
N MET A 490 1.68 -16.94 8.18
CA MET A 490 1.32 -16.91 6.76
C MET A 490 2.51 -17.15 5.82
N GLY A 491 3.75 -17.11 6.32
CA GLY A 491 4.96 -17.38 5.52
C GLY A 491 5.72 -16.14 5.03
N TYR A 492 5.40 -14.95 5.53
CA TYR A 492 6.19 -13.74 5.25
C TYR A 492 7.51 -13.73 6.04
N GLN A 493 8.62 -13.42 5.37
CA GLN A 493 9.94 -13.37 6.01
C GLN A 493 10.20 -12.06 6.76
N ASP A 494 9.62 -10.95 6.30
CA ASP A 494 9.75 -9.63 6.94
C ASP A 494 8.37 -9.01 7.28
N PRO A 495 7.70 -9.49 8.35
CA PRO A 495 6.39 -8.99 8.77
C PRO A 495 6.34 -7.47 9.00
N SER A 496 7.39 -6.89 9.57
CA SER A 496 7.47 -5.44 9.84
C SER A 496 7.45 -4.64 8.54
N ARG A 497 8.15 -5.11 7.49
CA ARG A 497 8.08 -4.48 6.18
C ARG A 497 6.69 -4.61 5.56
N VAL A 498 6.03 -5.76 5.68
CA VAL A 498 4.64 -5.94 5.23
C VAL A 498 3.70 -4.94 5.92
N ILE A 499 3.81 -4.80 7.24
CA ILE A 499 3.03 -3.84 8.02
C ILE A 499 3.27 -2.42 7.51
N SER A 500 4.53 -2.04 7.29
CA SER A 500 4.90 -0.70 6.83
C SER A 500 4.29 -0.35 5.46
N VAL A 501 4.25 -1.32 4.55
CA VAL A 501 3.72 -1.17 3.18
C VAL A 501 2.19 -1.03 3.22
N VAL A 502 1.51 -1.93 3.92
CA VAL A 502 0.05 -1.87 4.07
C VAL A 502 -0.38 -0.60 4.81
N ALA A 503 0.35 -0.20 5.85
CA ALA A 503 0.11 1.06 6.55
C ALA A 503 0.29 2.27 5.61
N ALA A 504 1.30 2.25 4.74
CA ALA A 504 1.50 3.31 3.74
C ALA A 504 0.33 3.40 2.75
N TRP A 505 -0.25 2.26 2.35
CA TRP A 505 -1.45 2.25 1.52
C TRP A 505 -2.66 2.84 2.24
N HIS A 506 -2.90 2.47 3.50
CA HIS A 506 -4.00 3.03 4.31
C HIS A 506 -3.82 4.52 4.63
N ARG A 507 -2.59 5.03 4.64
CA ARG A 507 -2.28 6.47 4.74
C ARG A 507 -2.44 7.21 3.41
N GLY A 508 -2.72 6.51 2.31
CA GLY A 508 -2.92 7.12 1.00
C GLY A 508 -1.65 7.62 0.34
N ARG A 509 -0.50 6.98 0.62
CA ARG A 509 0.82 7.37 0.08
C ARG A 509 0.80 7.55 -1.45
N TYR A 510 0.12 6.64 -2.17
CA TYR A 510 0.04 6.68 -3.63
C TYR A 510 -1.25 7.30 -4.12
N ARG A 511 -1.22 7.88 -5.33
CA ARG A 511 -2.41 8.47 -6.00
C ARG A 511 -3.58 7.50 -6.02
N ALA A 512 -3.30 6.22 -6.33
CA ALA A 512 -4.29 5.15 -6.31
C ALA A 512 -5.01 4.98 -4.97
N THR A 513 -4.32 5.26 -3.86
CA THR A 513 -4.80 5.08 -2.49
C THR A 513 -5.24 6.39 -1.83
N ARG A 514 -5.27 7.53 -2.51
CA ARG A 514 -5.55 8.83 -1.85
C ARG A 514 -7.01 8.99 -1.43
N SER A 515 -7.95 8.62 -2.29
CA SER A 515 -9.37 8.86 -2.02
C SER A 515 -9.86 7.98 -0.87
N ALA A 516 -10.80 8.50 -0.07
CA ALA A 516 -11.42 7.73 1.01
C ALA A 516 -11.97 6.39 0.49
N ARG A 517 -12.70 6.43 -0.64
CA ARG A 517 -13.27 5.23 -1.27
C ARG A 517 -12.21 4.19 -1.69
N ALA A 518 -11.06 4.62 -2.19
CA ALA A 518 -10.00 3.69 -2.56
C ALA A 518 -9.40 3.00 -1.32
N ARG A 519 -9.21 3.75 -0.23
CA ARG A 519 -8.71 3.20 1.04
C ARG A 519 -9.71 2.27 1.71
N GLU A 520 -11.00 2.57 1.63
CA GLU A 520 -12.09 1.69 2.08
C GLU A 520 -12.00 0.33 1.39
N LEU A 521 -12.04 0.31 0.05
CA LEU A 521 -11.98 -0.91 -0.74
C LEU A 521 -10.68 -1.67 -0.47
N LEU A 522 -9.55 -0.97 -0.41
CA LEU A 522 -8.26 -1.59 -0.14
C LEU A 522 -8.20 -2.23 1.26
N THR A 523 -8.75 -1.57 2.28
CA THR A 523 -8.81 -2.12 3.66
C THR A 523 -9.59 -3.42 3.71
N GLU A 524 -10.67 -3.51 2.94
CA GLU A 524 -11.47 -4.74 2.84
C GLU A 524 -10.73 -5.85 2.07
N LEU A 525 -9.94 -5.48 1.07
CA LEU A 525 -9.17 -6.42 0.25
C LEU A 525 -7.88 -6.91 0.91
N VAL A 526 -7.27 -6.14 1.82
CA VAL A 526 -5.95 -6.44 2.40
C VAL A 526 -5.84 -7.87 2.97
N PRO A 527 -6.78 -8.38 3.78
CA PRO A 527 -6.70 -9.76 4.27
C PRO A 527 -6.67 -10.79 3.13
N GLY A 528 -7.52 -10.60 2.12
CA GLY A 528 -7.56 -11.45 0.93
C GLY A 528 -6.29 -11.34 0.08
N LEU A 529 -5.76 -10.12 -0.08
CA LEU A 529 -4.48 -9.85 -0.76
C LEU A 529 -3.32 -10.57 -0.07
N LEU A 530 -3.18 -10.39 1.25
CA LEU A 530 -2.12 -11.02 2.01
C LEU A 530 -2.23 -12.55 1.97
N GLN A 531 -3.44 -13.10 2.04
CA GLN A 531 -3.63 -14.54 1.91
C GLN A 531 -3.30 -15.04 0.49
N ALA A 532 -3.65 -14.28 -0.55
CA ALA A 532 -3.32 -14.65 -1.92
C ALA A 532 -1.81 -14.59 -2.18
N PHE A 533 -1.12 -13.56 -1.69
CA PHE A 533 0.34 -13.46 -1.77
C PHE A 533 1.04 -14.53 -0.93
N ALA A 534 0.52 -14.89 0.24
CA ALA A 534 1.04 -15.97 1.08
C ALA A 534 0.98 -17.35 0.40
N ARG A 535 0.07 -17.56 -0.55
CA ARG A 535 0.02 -18.78 -1.38
C ARG A 535 1.05 -18.77 -2.51
N THR A 536 1.76 -17.67 -2.73
CA THR A 536 2.85 -17.58 -3.70
C THR A 536 4.18 -18.04 -3.07
N PRO A 537 5.20 -18.36 -3.87
CA PRO A 537 6.46 -18.94 -3.39
C PRO A 537 7.36 -17.91 -2.72
N VAL A 538 7.13 -16.63 -3.05
CA VAL A 538 7.90 -15.48 -2.56
C VAL A 538 6.91 -14.37 -2.12
N PRO A 539 6.16 -14.56 -1.01
CA PRO A 539 5.10 -13.65 -0.58
C PRO A 539 5.55 -12.20 -0.43
N ASP A 540 6.74 -11.99 0.15
CA ASP A 540 7.34 -10.66 0.32
C ASP A 540 7.60 -9.98 -1.04
N THR A 541 8.17 -10.70 -2.01
CA THR A 541 8.41 -10.18 -3.37
C THR A 541 7.11 -9.89 -4.10
N ALA A 542 6.10 -10.77 -3.98
CA ALA A 542 4.79 -10.55 -4.56
C ALA A 542 4.14 -9.27 -4.02
N LEU A 543 4.24 -9.05 -2.70
CA LEU A 543 3.76 -7.83 -2.05
C LEU A 543 4.51 -6.59 -2.54
N MET A 544 5.85 -6.64 -2.65
CA MET A 544 6.64 -5.51 -3.15
C MET A 544 6.33 -5.18 -4.62
N ASN A 545 6.14 -6.20 -5.46
CA ASN A 545 5.75 -6.00 -6.87
C ASN A 545 4.36 -5.35 -6.96
N PHE A 546 3.43 -5.78 -6.10
CA PHE A 546 2.10 -5.17 -6.03
C PHE A 546 2.15 -3.73 -5.47
N ASP A 547 3.00 -3.44 -4.48
CA ASP A 547 3.26 -2.09 -3.98
C ASP A 547 3.76 -1.16 -5.09
N GLY A 548 4.75 -1.60 -5.87
CA GLY A 548 5.28 -0.86 -7.01
C GLY A 548 4.28 -0.70 -8.17
N PHE A 549 3.33 -1.63 -8.31
CA PHE A 549 2.18 -1.49 -9.21
C PHE A 549 1.22 -0.38 -8.74
N LEU A 550 0.85 -0.38 -7.46
CA LEU A 550 -0.03 0.66 -6.88
C LEU A 550 0.61 2.05 -6.92
N GLU A 551 1.93 2.15 -6.80
CA GLU A 551 2.67 3.41 -6.89
C GLU A 551 2.47 4.11 -8.25
N LYS A 552 2.44 3.32 -9.34
CA LYS A 552 2.32 3.81 -10.73
C LYS A 552 0.87 4.05 -11.17
N LEU A 553 -0.10 3.53 -10.42
CA LEU A 553 -1.51 3.58 -10.79
C LEU A 553 -2.10 4.99 -10.52
N PRO A 554 -2.73 5.64 -11.53
CA PRO A 554 -3.25 7.00 -11.37
C PRO A 554 -4.45 7.09 -10.44
N ALA A 555 -5.29 6.05 -10.36
CA ALA A 555 -6.47 5.97 -9.50
C ALA A 555 -6.77 4.51 -9.12
N GLY A 556 -7.11 4.24 -7.85
CA GLY A 556 -7.31 2.87 -7.36
C GLY A 556 -8.77 2.43 -7.22
N VAL A 557 -9.73 3.36 -7.18
CA VAL A 557 -11.15 3.01 -6.90
C VAL A 557 -11.70 1.99 -7.90
N GLY A 558 -11.48 2.18 -9.20
CA GLY A 558 -11.96 1.24 -10.22
C GLY A 558 -11.34 -0.15 -10.06
N LEU A 559 -10.02 -0.20 -9.90
CA LEU A 559 -9.27 -1.44 -9.72
C LEU A 559 -9.69 -2.19 -8.44
N PHE A 560 -9.76 -1.50 -7.30
CA PHE A 560 -10.12 -2.14 -6.04
C PHE A 560 -11.58 -2.59 -6.05
N SER A 561 -12.49 -1.82 -6.69
CA SER A 561 -13.88 -2.26 -6.88
C SER A 561 -13.93 -3.54 -7.71
N LEU A 562 -13.03 -3.66 -8.70
CA LEU A 562 -12.95 -4.81 -9.57
C LEU A 562 -12.47 -6.07 -8.83
N PHE A 563 -11.41 -5.95 -8.00
CA PHE A 563 -10.95 -7.05 -7.14
C PHE A 563 -11.99 -7.47 -6.12
N TYR A 564 -12.73 -6.50 -5.58
CA TYR A 564 -13.81 -6.77 -4.65
C TYR A 564 -14.95 -7.56 -5.30
N ALA A 565 -15.36 -7.14 -6.51
CA ALA A 565 -16.38 -7.83 -7.28
C ALA A 565 -15.94 -9.20 -7.81
N ASN A 566 -14.63 -9.39 -8.06
CA ASN A 566 -14.08 -10.60 -8.67
C ASN A 566 -12.84 -11.12 -7.89
N PRO A 567 -13.04 -11.88 -6.79
CA PRO A 567 -11.93 -12.41 -6.00
C PRO A 567 -10.93 -13.27 -6.79
N ALA A 568 -11.39 -13.99 -7.83
CA ALA A 568 -10.52 -14.78 -8.71
C ALA A 568 -9.50 -13.91 -9.46
N LEU A 569 -9.84 -12.66 -9.77
CA LEU A 569 -8.91 -11.72 -10.40
C LEU A 569 -7.79 -11.33 -9.44
N LEU A 570 -8.10 -11.16 -8.16
CA LEU A 570 -7.11 -10.88 -7.13
C LEU A 570 -6.12 -12.04 -7.00
N GLU A 571 -6.61 -13.30 -7.00
CA GLU A 571 -5.74 -14.48 -6.98
C GLU A 571 -4.83 -14.54 -8.23
N LEU A 572 -5.36 -14.18 -9.40
CA LEU A 572 -4.56 -14.11 -10.63
C LEU A 572 -3.48 -13.03 -10.53
N VAL A 573 -3.83 -11.83 -10.05
CA VAL A 573 -2.84 -10.76 -9.87
C VAL A 573 -1.78 -11.16 -8.85
N ALA A 574 -2.15 -11.80 -7.74
CA ALA A 574 -1.19 -12.32 -6.77
C ALA A 574 -0.22 -13.34 -7.40
N GLU A 575 -0.75 -14.25 -8.21
CA GLU A 575 0.06 -15.22 -8.95
C GLU A 575 1.00 -14.55 -9.95
N ILE A 576 0.54 -13.55 -10.71
CA ILE A 576 1.39 -12.77 -11.61
C ILE A 576 2.52 -12.11 -10.84
N MET A 577 2.20 -11.43 -9.73
CA MET A 577 3.18 -10.69 -8.91
C MET A 577 4.21 -11.59 -8.25
N GLY A 578 3.85 -12.83 -7.89
CA GLY A 578 4.74 -13.79 -7.23
C GLY A 578 5.49 -14.74 -8.18
N ASN A 579 4.90 -15.13 -9.31
CA ASN A 579 5.41 -16.21 -10.17
C ASN A 579 5.92 -15.74 -11.55
N ALA A 580 5.56 -14.53 -11.99
CA ALA A 580 5.86 -14.07 -13.35
C ALA A 580 6.40 -12.62 -13.35
N PRO A 581 7.68 -12.40 -12.96
CA PRO A 581 8.28 -11.07 -12.82
C PRO A 581 8.09 -10.17 -14.05
N ARG A 582 8.23 -10.73 -15.25
CA ARG A 582 8.04 -10.01 -16.51
C ARG A 582 6.59 -9.60 -16.76
N MET A 583 5.64 -10.47 -16.42
CA MET A 583 4.23 -10.13 -16.51
C MET A 583 3.85 -9.08 -15.48
N ALA A 584 4.40 -9.17 -14.27
CA ALA A 584 4.22 -8.16 -13.23
C ALA A 584 4.75 -6.79 -13.68
N GLU A 585 5.91 -6.75 -14.36
CA GLU A 585 6.45 -5.52 -14.95
C GLU A 585 5.54 -4.94 -16.05
N VAL A 586 5.05 -5.79 -16.96
CA VAL A 586 4.13 -5.39 -18.04
C VAL A 586 2.82 -4.85 -17.45
N LEU A 587 2.21 -5.57 -16.51
CA LEU A 587 1.00 -5.16 -15.82
C LEU A 587 1.20 -3.85 -15.03
N SER A 588 2.38 -3.68 -14.44
CA SER A 588 2.75 -2.46 -13.71
C SER A 588 2.85 -1.22 -14.60
N ARG A 589 3.24 -1.41 -15.87
CA ARG A 589 3.31 -0.33 -16.86
C ARG A 589 1.96 -0.05 -17.51
N ASN A 590 1.12 -1.07 -17.67
CA ASN A 590 -0.18 -0.96 -18.33
C ASN A 590 -1.31 -1.63 -17.52
N PRO A 591 -1.85 -0.96 -16.50
CA PRO A 591 -2.90 -1.51 -15.63
C PRO A 591 -4.21 -1.84 -16.36
N SER A 592 -4.52 -1.21 -17.50
CA SER A 592 -5.74 -1.49 -18.26
C SER A 592 -5.76 -2.88 -18.90
N LEU A 593 -4.63 -3.61 -18.89
CA LEU A 593 -4.58 -5.01 -19.28
C LEU A 593 -5.51 -5.90 -18.45
N LEU A 594 -5.88 -5.47 -17.23
CA LEU A 594 -6.85 -6.20 -16.40
C LEU A 594 -8.26 -6.15 -16.96
N ASP A 595 -8.62 -5.12 -17.73
CA ASP A 595 -9.95 -5.01 -18.32
C ASP A 595 -10.18 -6.16 -19.33
N ALA A 596 -9.12 -6.58 -20.02
CA ALA A 596 -9.17 -7.72 -20.94
C ALA A 596 -9.46 -9.04 -20.22
N VAL A 597 -8.97 -9.22 -18.98
CA VAL A 597 -9.18 -10.45 -18.19
C VAL A 597 -10.65 -10.66 -17.82
N LEU A 598 -11.43 -9.57 -17.78
CA LEU A 598 -12.85 -9.60 -17.42
C LEU A 598 -13.75 -10.06 -18.55
N THR A 599 -13.25 -10.20 -19.78
CA THR A 599 -14.11 -10.63 -20.88
C THR A 599 -14.48 -12.11 -20.68
N PRO A 600 -15.76 -12.50 -20.88
CA PRO A 600 -16.21 -13.87 -20.62
C PRO A 600 -15.43 -14.94 -21.38
N ASP A 601 -14.92 -14.59 -22.56
CA ASP A 601 -14.18 -15.44 -23.48
C ASP A 601 -12.66 -15.40 -23.24
N PHE A 602 -12.17 -14.68 -22.22
CA PHE A 602 -10.73 -14.49 -22.02
C PHE A 602 -9.98 -15.81 -21.82
N PHE A 603 -10.55 -16.75 -21.06
CA PHE A 603 -9.95 -18.06 -20.78
C PHE A 603 -10.28 -19.14 -21.80
N ASP A 604 -11.04 -18.82 -22.86
CA ASP A 604 -11.26 -19.73 -23.99
C ASP A 604 -9.97 -19.96 -24.76
N ALA A 605 -9.90 -21.07 -25.51
CA ALA A 605 -8.75 -21.40 -26.34
C ALA A 605 -8.34 -20.21 -27.23
N LEU A 606 -7.02 -19.98 -27.34
CA LEU A 606 -6.48 -18.88 -28.13
C LEU A 606 -6.99 -18.96 -29.58
N PRO A 607 -7.57 -17.87 -30.12
CA PRO A 607 -8.19 -17.88 -31.44
C PRO A 607 -7.17 -18.02 -32.56
N GLY A 608 -7.61 -18.57 -33.69
CA GLY A 608 -6.84 -18.56 -34.93
C GLY A 608 -6.94 -17.24 -35.69
N GLN A 609 -6.18 -17.14 -36.78
CA GLN A 609 -6.16 -15.96 -37.65
C GLN A 609 -7.54 -15.60 -38.23
N ASP A 610 -8.43 -16.58 -38.41
CA ASP A 610 -9.81 -16.42 -38.89
C ASP A 610 -10.69 -15.57 -37.98
N VAL A 611 -10.42 -15.58 -36.67
CA VAL A 611 -11.09 -14.74 -35.67
C VAL A 611 -10.32 -13.44 -35.42
N LEU A 612 -8.98 -13.52 -35.35
CA LEU A 612 -8.12 -12.35 -35.08
C LEU A 612 -8.20 -11.27 -36.16
N THR A 613 -8.31 -11.66 -37.43
CA THR A 613 -8.36 -10.71 -38.56
C THR A 613 -9.60 -9.79 -38.51
N PRO A 614 -10.85 -10.30 -38.42
CA PRO A 614 -12.03 -9.43 -38.31
C PRO A 614 -12.05 -8.65 -36.98
N GLU A 615 -11.50 -9.19 -35.90
CA GLU A 615 -11.37 -8.48 -34.63
C GLU A 615 -10.45 -7.25 -34.76
N TRP A 616 -9.25 -7.43 -35.33
CA TRP A 616 -8.31 -6.34 -35.60
C TRP A 616 -8.92 -5.30 -36.54
N ALA A 617 -9.57 -5.73 -37.62
CA ALA A 617 -10.24 -4.83 -38.56
C ALA A 617 -11.27 -3.92 -37.86
N ARG A 618 -12.03 -4.47 -36.91
CA ARG A 618 -12.98 -3.69 -36.09
C ARG A 618 -12.25 -2.69 -35.19
N VAL A 619 -11.18 -3.10 -34.51
CA VAL A 619 -10.41 -2.21 -33.62
C VAL A 619 -9.78 -1.06 -34.39
N VAL A 620 -9.06 -1.36 -35.47
CA VAL A 620 -8.35 -0.34 -36.25
C VAL A 620 -9.28 0.58 -37.04
N SER A 621 -10.52 0.16 -37.32
CA SER A 621 -11.52 1.03 -37.97
C SER A 621 -11.89 2.26 -37.13
N ALA A 622 -11.64 2.23 -35.82
CA ALA A 622 -11.85 3.36 -34.93
C ALA A 622 -10.70 4.39 -34.96
N ALA A 623 -9.59 4.09 -35.66
CA ALA A 623 -8.46 4.99 -35.78
C ALA A 623 -8.85 6.28 -36.51
N ARG A 624 -8.54 7.43 -35.89
CA ARG A 624 -8.84 8.75 -36.47
C ARG A 624 -7.78 9.21 -37.47
N ASP A 625 -6.54 8.79 -37.25
CA ASP A 625 -5.39 9.12 -38.08
C ASP A 625 -4.33 8.00 -38.06
N PHE A 626 -3.21 8.24 -38.76
CA PHE A 626 -2.12 7.28 -38.85
C PHE A 626 -1.47 7.00 -37.48
N GLU A 627 -1.27 8.01 -36.65
CA GLU A 627 -0.66 7.84 -35.33
C GLU A 627 -1.58 7.04 -34.38
N ASP A 628 -2.88 7.31 -34.43
CA ASP A 628 -3.92 6.56 -33.71
C ASP A 628 -3.92 5.08 -34.12
N SER A 629 -3.73 4.78 -35.41
CA SER A 629 -3.62 3.38 -35.88
C SER A 629 -2.39 2.66 -35.32
N LEU A 630 -1.25 3.37 -35.17
CA LEU A 630 -0.04 2.83 -34.57
C LEU A 630 -0.21 2.57 -33.07
N ALA A 631 -0.95 3.43 -32.36
CA ALA A 631 -1.26 3.24 -30.94
C ALA A 631 -2.21 2.05 -30.73
N LEU A 632 -3.29 1.94 -31.53
CA LEU A 632 -4.23 0.82 -31.46
C LEU A 632 -3.57 -0.53 -31.77
N ALA A 633 -2.66 -0.59 -32.75
CA ALA A 633 -1.91 -1.80 -33.07
C ALA A 633 -1.10 -2.31 -31.87
N ARG A 634 -0.44 -1.40 -31.16
CA ARG A 634 0.35 -1.72 -29.95
C ARG A 634 -0.55 -2.22 -28.84
N ARG A 635 -1.62 -1.49 -28.53
CA ARG A 635 -2.57 -1.86 -27.48
C ARG A 635 -3.15 -3.25 -27.74
N TRP A 636 -3.78 -3.44 -28.90
CA TRP A 636 -4.41 -4.72 -29.24
C TRP A 636 -3.42 -5.89 -29.24
N THR A 637 -2.24 -5.71 -29.85
CA THR A 637 -1.22 -6.78 -29.86
C THR A 637 -0.72 -7.10 -28.45
N ASN A 638 -0.50 -6.09 -27.60
CA ASN A 638 -0.03 -6.28 -26.23
C ASN A 638 -1.10 -6.92 -25.34
N ASP A 639 -2.38 -6.59 -25.52
CA ASP A 639 -3.50 -7.23 -24.84
C ASP A 639 -3.55 -8.74 -25.19
N GLN A 640 -3.42 -9.07 -26.48
CA GLN A 640 -3.42 -10.47 -26.94
C GLN A 640 -2.18 -11.25 -26.46
N ARG A 641 -0.99 -10.62 -26.43
CA ARG A 641 0.21 -11.23 -25.82
C ARG A 641 0.04 -11.46 -24.33
N PHE A 642 -0.56 -10.51 -23.63
CA PHE A 642 -0.84 -10.65 -22.19
C PHE A 642 -1.78 -11.82 -21.94
N ARG A 643 -2.86 -11.97 -22.73
CA ARG A 643 -3.74 -13.15 -22.72
C ARG A 643 -2.98 -14.45 -22.90
N ALA A 644 -2.12 -14.53 -23.91
CA ALA A 644 -1.25 -15.68 -24.15
C ALA A 644 -0.33 -15.99 -22.95
N GLY A 645 0.26 -14.96 -22.34
CA GLY A 645 1.08 -15.11 -21.12
C GLY A 645 0.29 -15.70 -19.94
N ILE A 646 -0.93 -15.21 -19.70
CA ILE A 646 -1.80 -15.73 -18.63
C ILE A 646 -2.17 -17.19 -18.90
N HIS A 647 -2.52 -17.53 -20.15
CA HIS A 647 -2.87 -18.90 -20.52
C HIS A 647 -1.70 -19.86 -20.32
N MET A 648 -0.47 -19.42 -20.59
CA MET A 648 0.73 -20.20 -20.31
C MET A 648 0.97 -20.36 -18.81
N LEU A 649 0.82 -19.29 -18.02
CA LEU A 649 0.98 -19.34 -16.56
C LEU A 649 -0.01 -20.32 -15.92
N ARG A 650 -1.27 -20.28 -16.35
CA ARG A 650 -2.36 -21.16 -15.88
C ARG A 650 -2.39 -22.52 -16.56
N ASN A 651 -1.43 -22.83 -17.43
CA ASN A 651 -1.33 -24.09 -18.17
C ASN A 651 -2.58 -24.44 -19.00
N ILE A 652 -3.31 -23.41 -19.47
CA ILE A 652 -4.41 -23.52 -20.44
C ILE A 652 -3.82 -23.76 -21.84
N THR A 653 -2.69 -23.09 -22.13
CA THR A 653 -1.86 -23.31 -23.30
C THR A 653 -0.41 -23.53 -22.88
N ASP A 654 0.45 -23.86 -23.83
CA ASP A 654 1.87 -24.05 -23.61
C ASP A 654 2.71 -23.29 -24.65
N GLY A 655 4.03 -23.27 -24.46
CA GLY A 655 4.93 -22.56 -25.37
C GLY A 655 4.93 -23.07 -26.83
N ASP A 656 4.58 -24.33 -27.07
CA ASP A 656 4.52 -24.90 -28.43
C ASP A 656 3.24 -24.45 -29.16
N ARG A 657 2.10 -24.45 -28.45
CA ARG A 657 0.80 -24.00 -28.98
C ARG A 657 0.67 -22.49 -29.07
N CYS A 658 1.35 -21.76 -28.19
CA CYS A 658 1.35 -20.29 -28.18
C CYS A 658 2.14 -19.68 -29.34
N GLY A 659 3.19 -20.35 -29.83
CA GLY A 659 4.04 -19.83 -30.91
C GLY A 659 3.29 -19.50 -32.21
N PRO A 660 2.43 -20.39 -32.74
CA PRO A 660 1.57 -20.10 -33.88
C PRO A 660 0.62 -18.92 -33.64
N PHE A 661 -0.02 -18.83 -32.47
CA PHE A 661 -0.90 -17.71 -32.13
C PHE A 661 -0.14 -16.36 -32.15
N LEU A 662 1.04 -16.31 -31.55
CA LEU A 662 1.87 -15.09 -31.57
C LEU A 662 2.31 -14.71 -32.98
N ALA A 663 2.57 -15.71 -33.84
CA ALA A 663 2.84 -15.46 -35.26
C ALA A 663 1.60 -14.95 -36.01
N ASP A 664 0.40 -15.45 -35.69
CA ASP A 664 -0.86 -14.95 -36.25
C ASP A 664 -1.11 -13.48 -35.91
N LEU A 665 -0.78 -13.04 -34.69
CA LEU A 665 -0.85 -11.61 -34.33
C LEU A 665 0.02 -10.75 -35.25
N ALA A 666 1.26 -11.19 -35.51
CA ALA A 666 2.16 -10.49 -36.43
C ALA A 666 1.66 -10.56 -37.88
N ASP A 667 1.11 -11.70 -38.30
CA ASP A 667 0.55 -11.93 -39.65
C ASP A 667 -0.67 -11.06 -39.93
N VAL A 668 -1.42 -10.66 -38.90
CA VAL A 668 -2.56 -9.74 -39.01
C VAL A 668 -2.11 -8.28 -38.98
N VAL A 669 -1.27 -7.90 -38.02
CA VAL A 669 -1.00 -6.48 -37.74
C VAL A 669 0.10 -5.91 -38.64
N VAL A 670 1.18 -6.66 -38.92
CA VAL A 670 2.31 -6.13 -39.69
C VAL A 670 1.91 -5.77 -41.12
N PRO A 671 1.16 -6.61 -41.88
CA PRO A 671 0.71 -6.25 -43.23
C PRO A 671 -0.25 -5.04 -43.27
N ASP A 672 -1.15 -4.90 -42.30
CA ASP A 672 -2.05 -3.74 -42.22
C ASP A 672 -1.27 -2.44 -41.94
N ILE A 673 -0.33 -2.48 -41.01
CA ILE A 673 0.55 -1.34 -40.71
C ILE A 673 1.43 -1.00 -41.92
N ALA A 674 1.92 -2.00 -42.64
CA ALA A 674 2.68 -1.82 -43.87
C ALA A 674 1.86 -1.10 -44.96
N ALA A 675 0.60 -1.47 -45.15
CA ALA A 675 -0.31 -0.79 -46.08
C ALA A 675 -0.54 0.68 -45.68
N ARG A 676 -0.80 0.95 -44.39
CA ARG A 676 -0.99 2.32 -43.87
C ARG A 676 0.25 3.19 -43.99
N VAL A 677 1.43 2.61 -43.71
CA VAL A 677 2.73 3.28 -43.91
C VAL A 677 2.93 3.64 -45.38
N GLN A 678 2.55 2.73 -46.31
CA GLN A 678 2.62 3.00 -47.75
C GLN A 678 1.66 4.12 -48.15
N GLU A 679 0.42 4.12 -47.67
CA GLU A 679 -0.56 5.20 -47.95
C GLU A 679 -0.04 6.56 -47.47
N GLU A 680 0.46 6.64 -46.24
CA GLU A 680 1.01 7.88 -45.68
C GLU A 680 2.26 8.34 -46.46
N PHE A 681 3.15 7.40 -46.82
CA PHE A 681 4.33 7.70 -47.62
C PHE A 681 3.97 8.20 -49.03
N ALA A 682 2.92 7.62 -49.62
CA ALA A 682 2.43 7.99 -50.95
C ALA A 682 1.82 9.40 -51.00
N ARG A 683 1.31 9.95 -49.89
CA ARG A 683 0.83 11.35 -49.85
C ARG A 683 1.91 12.36 -50.26
N ARG A 684 3.18 12.06 -49.98
CA ARG A 684 4.33 12.94 -50.30
C ARG A 684 5.08 12.51 -51.56
N HIS A 685 5.26 11.20 -51.74
CA HIS A 685 6.13 10.65 -52.78
C HIS A 685 5.37 9.99 -53.94
N GLY A 686 4.05 9.83 -53.82
CA GLY A 686 3.23 9.07 -54.77
C GLY A 686 3.49 7.57 -54.67
N THR A 687 3.18 6.84 -55.73
CA THR A 687 3.46 5.41 -55.88
C THR A 687 4.39 5.19 -57.07
N VAL A 688 5.05 4.04 -57.15
CA VAL A 688 5.82 3.65 -58.35
C VAL A 688 4.85 2.87 -59.26
N PRO A 689 4.51 3.35 -60.46
CA PRO A 689 3.53 2.67 -61.31
C PRO A 689 3.93 1.23 -61.67
N GLY A 690 2.99 0.28 -61.58
CA GLY A 690 3.24 -1.12 -61.90
C GLY A 690 4.30 -1.79 -61.01
N SER A 691 4.49 -1.29 -59.79
CA SER A 691 5.35 -1.91 -58.78
C SER A 691 4.56 -2.75 -57.79
N ALA A 692 5.25 -3.70 -57.17
CA ALA A 692 4.74 -4.53 -56.09
C ALA A 692 5.85 -4.76 -55.07
N TRP A 693 5.48 -4.97 -53.81
CA TRP A 693 6.43 -5.30 -52.75
C TRP A 693 5.79 -6.24 -51.73
N VAL A 694 6.63 -7.01 -51.04
CA VAL A 694 6.22 -7.91 -49.97
C VAL A 694 7.21 -7.87 -48.82
N ILE A 695 6.73 -8.31 -47.67
CA ILE A 695 7.54 -8.55 -46.48
C ILE A 695 7.69 -10.06 -46.33
N VAL A 696 8.92 -10.54 -46.28
CA VAL A 696 9.27 -11.93 -46.01
C VAL A 696 9.63 -12.06 -44.54
N ALA A 697 8.86 -12.85 -43.80
CA ALA A 697 9.18 -13.23 -42.45
C ALA A 697 10.23 -14.34 -42.43
N MET A 698 11.23 -14.16 -41.57
CA MET A 698 12.35 -15.09 -41.37
C MET A 698 12.32 -15.63 -39.93
N GLY A 699 13.30 -16.50 -39.61
CA GLY A 699 13.54 -16.93 -38.23
C GLY A 699 12.32 -17.53 -37.52
N LYS A 700 12.04 -17.04 -36.31
CA LYS A 700 10.93 -17.54 -35.48
C LYS A 700 9.56 -17.09 -35.99
N LEU A 701 9.44 -15.90 -36.58
CA LEU A 701 8.18 -15.46 -37.19
C LEU A 701 7.84 -16.32 -38.42
N GLY A 702 8.84 -16.53 -39.28
CA GLY A 702 8.69 -17.32 -40.50
C GLY A 702 8.28 -18.77 -40.18
N SER A 703 8.96 -19.39 -39.23
CA SER A 703 8.65 -20.75 -38.78
C SER A 703 7.46 -20.88 -37.81
N ARG A 704 6.76 -19.78 -37.52
CA ARG A 704 5.58 -19.69 -36.62
C ARG A 704 5.86 -20.19 -35.19
N GLN A 705 7.01 -19.81 -34.65
CA GLN A 705 7.55 -20.24 -33.36
C GLN A 705 7.95 -19.02 -32.51
N LEU A 706 7.16 -17.96 -32.57
CA LEU A 706 7.40 -16.78 -31.74
C LEU A 706 7.24 -17.13 -30.25
N THR A 707 7.96 -16.38 -29.43
CA THR A 707 7.78 -16.34 -27.97
C THR A 707 7.32 -14.94 -27.59
N LEU A 708 6.82 -14.74 -26.37
CA LEU A 708 6.27 -13.45 -25.92
C LEU A 708 7.27 -12.29 -26.03
N THR A 709 8.56 -12.58 -26.02
CA THR A 709 9.65 -11.60 -26.11
C THR A 709 10.48 -11.78 -27.38
N SER A 710 9.94 -12.39 -28.43
CA SER A 710 10.66 -12.57 -29.69
C SER A 710 10.67 -11.28 -30.52
N ASP A 711 11.83 -10.98 -31.08
CA ASP A 711 11.97 -10.04 -32.19
C ASP A 711 11.36 -10.65 -33.47
N ILE A 712 11.06 -9.81 -34.46
CA ILE A 712 10.61 -10.25 -35.79
C ILE A 712 11.71 -10.02 -36.84
N ASP A 713 12.12 -11.11 -37.48
CA ASP A 713 13.11 -11.08 -38.55
C ASP A 713 12.41 -10.82 -39.90
N LEU A 714 12.71 -9.71 -40.58
CA LEU A 714 12.03 -9.28 -41.80
C LEU A 714 13.00 -8.99 -42.95
N ILE A 715 12.59 -9.35 -44.18
CA ILE A 715 13.23 -8.92 -45.44
C ILE A 715 12.16 -8.25 -46.30
N VAL A 716 12.48 -7.14 -46.96
CA VAL A 716 11.58 -6.50 -47.93
C VAL A 716 12.06 -6.76 -49.35
N VAL A 717 11.18 -7.32 -50.18
CA VAL A 717 11.43 -7.60 -51.60
C VAL A 717 10.45 -6.82 -52.45
N TYR A 718 10.92 -6.19 -53.53
CA TYR A 718 10.07 -5.42 -54.45
C TYR A 718 10.34 -5.75 -55.93
N GLU A 719 9.39 -5.43 -56.78
CA GLU A 719 9.48 -5.46 -58.24
C GLU A 719 8.90 -4.16 -58.79
N SER A 720 9.53 -3.61 -59.83
CA SER A 720 9.06 -2.40 -60.52
C SER A 720 9.10 -2.65 -62.03
N ALA A 721 8.09 -2.18 -62.75
CA ALA A 721 8.08 -2.27 -64.21
C ALA A 721 9.30 -1.53 -64.80
N PRO A 722 9.94 -2.06 -65.87
CA PRO A 722 11.13 -1.44 -66.47
C PRO A 722 10.93 0.01 -66.94
N ALA A 723 9.69 0.38 -67.27
CA ALA A 723 9.32 1.73 -67.71
C ALA A 723 9.04 2.72 -66.55
N ALA A 724 8.84 2.23 -65.32
CA ALA A 724 8.48 3.04 -64.16
C ALA A 724 9.71 3.23 -63.25
N THR A 725 10.58 4.17 -63.62
CA THR A 725 11.84 4.43 -62.90
C THR A 725 11.66 5.32 -61.67
N MET A 726 10.59 6.12 -61.61
CA MET A 726 10.32 7.11 -60.57
C MET A 726 8.91 6.97 -60.00
N SER A 727 8.72 7.37 -58.75
CA SER A 727 7.40 7.54 -58.15
C SER A 727 6.69 8.81 -58.66
N ASP A 728 5.35 8.82 -58.63
CA ASP A 728 4.51 9.82 -59.31
C ASP A 728 4.03 11.00 -58.45
N GLY A 729 4.55 11.15 -57.22
CA GLY A 729 4.13 12.22 -56.31
C GLY A 729 4.96 13.50 -56.38
N ALA A 730 4.62 14.46 -55.52
CA ALA A 730 5.22 15.79 -55.50
C ALA A 730 6.74 15.81 -55.24
N LYS A 731 7.29 14.77 -54.61
CA LYS A 731 8.73 14.55 -54.41
C LYS A 731 9.11 13.17 -54.95
N PRO A 732 9.33 13.00 -56.26
CA PRO A 732 9.53 11.69 -56.86
C PRO A 732 10.86 11.07 -56.37
N LEU A 733 10.86 9.75 -56.20
CA LEU A 733 12.03 8.95 -55.82
C LEU A 733 12.23 7.84 -56.84
N SER A 734 13.48 7.41 -57.04
CA SER A 734 13.74 6.19 -57.80
C SER A 734 13.14 4.97 -57.10
N ALA A 735 12.77 3.92 -57.85
CA ALA A 735 12.12 2.74 -57.26
C ALA A 735 12.91 2.12 -56.08
N GLY A 736 14.23 2.01 -56.20
CA GLY A 736 15.09 1.50 -55.11
C GLY A 736 15.09 2.42 -53.89
N GLU A 737 15.27 3.73 -54.07
CA GLU A 737 15.23 4.69 -52.96
C GLU A 737 13.85 4.75 -52.29
N TYR A 738 12.78 4.59 -53.08
CA TYR A 738 11.41 4.55 -52.59
C TYR A 738 11.22 3.41 -51.60
N TYR A 739 11.57 2.18 -51.98
CA TYR A 739 11.39 1.02 -51.11
C TYR A 739 12.37 0.96 -49.95
N ILE A 740 13.60 1.48 -50.08
CA ILE A 740 14.51 1.63 -48.95
C ILE A 740 13.92 2.59 -47.91
N LYS A 741 13.42 3.75 -48.33
CA LYS A 741 12.82 4.74 -47.41
C LYS A 741 11.49 4.26 -46.85
N LEU A 742 10.68 3.56 -47.63
CA LEU A 742 9.44 2.95 -47.17
C LEU A 742 9.72 1.89 -46.09
N THR A 743 10.73 1.04 -46.30
CA THR A 743 11.15 0.03 -45.34
C THR A 743 11.68 0.65 -44.05
N GLN A 744 12.46 1.73 -44.14
CA GLN A 744 12.89 2.51 -42.97
C GLN A 744 11.68 3.06 -42.20
N ARG A 745 10.67 3.60 -42.91
CA ARG A 745 9.44 4.12 -42.30
C ARG A 745 8.62 3.01 -41.63
N LEU A 746 8.50 1.85 -42.26
CA LEU A 746 7.82 0.69 -41.70
C LEU A 746 8.53 0.20 -40.43
N THR A 747 9.85 0.05 -40.49
CA THR A 747 10.67 -0.35 -39.34
C THR A 747 10.45 0.61 -38.18
N ASN A 748 10.49 1.92 -38.43
CA ASN A 748 10.23 2.93 -37.40
C ASN A 748 8.78 2.87 -36.88
N ALA A 749 7.79 2.62 -37.73
CA ALA A 749 6.38 2.52 -37.31
C ALA A 749 6.14 1.33 -36.37
N ILE A 750 6.90 0.24 -36.52
CA ILE A 750 6.83 -0.96 -35.67
C ILE A 750 7.64 -0.77 -34.38
N THR A 751 8.86 -0.23 -34.46
CA THR A 751 9.82 -0.18 -33.33
C THR A 751 9.70 1.06 -32.45
N ALA A 752 9.07 2.14 -32.93
CA ALA A 752 8.98 3.39 -32.16
C ALA A 752 8.29 3.18 -30.80
N PRO A 753 8.89 3.65 -29.68
CA PRO A 753 8.25 3.61 -28.38
C PRO A 753 7.14 4.66 -28.32
N MET A 754 5.90 4.22 -28.08
CA MET A 754 4.73 5.08 -27.86
C MET A 754 4.14 4.85 -26.47
N GLY A 755 3.03 5.52 -26.12
CA GLY A 755 2.38 5.41 -24.81
C GLY A 755 2.07 3.96 -24.39
N ASP A 756 1.60 3.14 -25.34
CA ASP A 756 1.30 1.71 -25.12
C ASP A 756 2.51 0.77 -25.40
N GLY A 757 3.74 1.31 -25.42
CA GLY A 757 4.97 0.56 -25.63
C GLY A 757 5.41 0.43 -27.10
N ARG A 758 6.17 -0.64 -27.41
CA ARG A 758 6.61 -1.00 -28.78
C ARG A 758 5.71 -2.10 -29.34
N LEU A 759 5.57 -2.16 -30.67
CA LEU A 759 4.83 -3.23 -31.32
C LEU A 759 5.68 -4.50 -31.41
N TYR A 760 6.83 -4.43 -32.08
CA TYR A 760 7.88 -5.46 -32.08
C TYR A 760 9.26 -4.80 -32.17
N GLU A 761 10.31 -5.49 -31.73
CA GLU A 761 11.65 -5.25 -32.25
C GLU A 761 11.76 -5.88 -33.64
N VAL A 762 12.45 -5.21 -34.57
CA VAL A 762 12.61 -5.67 -35.95
C VAL A 762 14.08 -5.93 -36.22
N ASP A 763 14.39 -7.14 -36.66
CA ASP A 763 15.71 -7.52 -37.16
C ASP A 763 15.68 -7.68 -38.69
N MET A 764 16.57 -6.98 -39.38
CA MET A 764 16.71 -7.06 -40.84
C MET A 764 18.06 -7.64 -41.28
N ARG A 765 18.84 -8.22 -40.36
CA ARG A 765 20.21 -8.72 -40.65
C ARG A 765 20.24 -9.93 -41.59
N LEU A 766 19.13 -10.65 -41.74
CA LEU A 766 19.03 -11.80 -42.65
C LEU A 766 18.78 -11.42 -44.12
N ARG A 767 18.70 -10.12 -44.45
CA ARG A 767 18.59 -9.67 -45.85
C ARG A 767 19.89 -9.91 -46.63
N PRO A 768 19.84 -9.96 -47.98
CA PRO A 768 21.04 -10.10 -48.81
C PRO A 768 22.15 -9.11 -48.42
N SER A 769 23.37 -9.62 -48.27
CA SER A 769 24.56 -8.87 -47.81
C SER A 769 24.47 -8.32 -46.37
N GLY A 770 23.50 -8.79 -45.58
CA GLY A 770 23.33 -8.44 -44.17
C GLY A 770 23.29 -6.94 -43.91
N ASN A 771 24.06 -6.46 -42.93
CA ASN A 771 24.12 -5.04 -42.57
C ASN A 771 24.66 -4.13 -43.70
N ALA A 772 25.45 -4.68 -44.63
CA ALA A 772 26.01 -3.93 -45.75
C ALA A 772 25.03 -3.82 -46.95
N GLY A 773 23.97 -4.64 -46.96
CA GLY A 773 22.96 -4.64 -48.01
C GLY A 773 21.87 -3.58 -47.82
N PRO A 774 21.17 -3.18 -48.91
CA PRO A 774 20.06 -2.24 -48.82
C PRO A 774 18.90 -2.83 -47.99
N LEU A 775 18.12 -1.97 -47.32
CA LEU A 775 16.98 -2.40 -46.50
C LEU A 775 15.87 -3.08 -47.31
N ALA A 776 15.75 -2.74 -48.59
CA ALA A 776 14.86 -3.38 -49.54
C ALA A 776 15.65 -3.82 -50.77
N THR A 777 15.35 -5.02 -51.28
CA THR A 777 16.04 -5.58 -52.46
C THR A 777 15.05 -5.86 -53.59
N SER A 778 15.47 -5.70 -54.85
CA SER A 778 14.62 -6.09 -55.98
C SER A 778 14.54 -7.61 -56.08
N LEU A 779 13.45 -8.16 -56.60
CA LEU A 779 13.30 -9.60 -56.81
C LEU A 779 14.44 -10.17 -57.67
N GLU A 780 14.85 -9.46 -58.72
CA GLU A 780 15.99 -9.84 -59.57
C GLU A 780 17.30 -9.93 -58.76
N SER A 781 17.59 -8.92 -57.93
CA SER A 781 18.79 -8.91 -57.08
C SER A 781 18.73 -10.00 -56.02
N PHE A 782 17.55 -10.25 -55.44
CA PHE A 782 17.33 -11.32 -54.48
C PHE A 782 17.61 -12.69 -55.10
N VAL A 783 17.03 -12.98 -56.27
CA VAL A 783 17.26 -14.25 -57.00
C VAL A 783 18.74 -14.44 -57.33
N LYS A 784 19.39 -13.40 -57.88
CA LYS A 784 20.81 -13.45 -58.24
C LYS A 784 21.68 -13.74 -57.01
N TYR A 785 21.46 -13.03 -55.91
CA TYR A 785 22.20 -13.23 -54.66
C TYR A 785 22.02 -14.66 -54.13
N GLN A 786 20.79 -15.17 -54.08
CA GLN A 786 20.51 -16.53 -53.59
C GLN A 786 21.16 -17.62 -54.46
N GLN A 787 21.38 -17.35 -55.75
CA GLN A 787 22.03 -18.28 -56.67
C GLN A 787 23.56 -18.23 -56.58
N GLN A 788 24.14 -17.02 -56.51
CA GLN A 788 25.57 -16.79 -56.74
C GLN A 788 26.38 -16.55 -55.46
N ASP A 789 25.82 -15.82 -54.49
CA ASP A 789 26.58 -15.24 -53.38
C ASP A 789 26.21 -15.83 -52.01
N ALA A 790 24.97 -16.33 -51.86
CA ALA A 790 24.44 -16.77 -50.58
C ALA A 790 25.18 -17.99 -50.01
N TRP A 791 25.51 -17.92 -48.71
CA TRP A 791 26.15 -19.00 -47.96
C TRP A 791 25.14 -20.11 -47.59
N THR A 792 25.66 -21.30 -47.29
CA THR A 792 24.84 -22.45 -46.85
C THR A 792 23.96 -22.11 -45.64
N TRP A 793 24.47 -21.35 -44.66
CA TRP A 793 23.70 -20.95 -43.48
C TRP A 793 22.55 -19.97 -43.82
N GLU A 794 22.69 -19.13 -44.86
CA GLU A 794 21.61 -18.26 -45.33
C GLU A 794 20.49 -19.10 -45.94
N HIS A 795 20.82 -20.14 -46.72
CA HIS A 795 19.83 -21.11 -47.20
C HIS A 795 19.18 -21.90 -46.07
N MET A 796 19.93 -22.24 -45.01
CA MET A 796 19.35 -22.86 -43.81
C MET A 796 18.33 -21.94 -43.15
N ALA A 797 18.64 -20.65 -43.00
CA ALA A 797 17.68 -19.66 -42.50
C ALA A 797 16.46 -19.51 -43.44
N LEU A 798 16.69 -19.55 -44.75
CA LEU A 798 15.68 -19.42 -45.79
C LEU A 798 14.64 -20.56 -45.79
N THR A 799 14.95 -21.75 -45.24
CA THR A 799 13.96 -22.84 -45.06
C THR A 799 12.74 -22.43 -44.23
N ARG A 800 12.88 -21.39 -43.39
CA ARG A 800 11.80 -20.86 -42.54
C ARG A 800 11.06 -19.69 -43.17
N ALA A 801 11.52 -19.21 -44.33
CA ALA A 801 11.03 -17.99 -44.95
C ALA A 801 9.59 -18.17 -45.46
N ARG A 802 8.75 -17.15 -45.24
CA ARG A 802 7.40 -17.06 -45.84
C ARG A 802 7.01 -15.61 -46.04
N VAL A 803 6.13 -15.35 -47.01
CA VAL A 803 5.59 -14.00 -47.21
C VAL A 803 4.51 -13.71 -46.16
N LEU A 804 4.49 -12.47 -45.63
CA LEU A 804 3.45 -11.97 -44.74
C LEU A 804 2.31 -11.33 -45.52
N GLY A 805 1.08 -11.46 -45.00
CA GLY A 805 -0.11 -10.82 -45.54
C GLY A 805 -0.84 -11.62 -46.62
N VAL A 806 -1.66 -10.93 -47.40
CA VAL A 806 -2.53 -11.54 -48.40
C VAL A 806 -1.71 -12.14 -49.55
N ARG A 807 -2.11 -13.33 -50.02
CA ARG A 807 -1.54 -13.94 -51.22
C ARG A 807 -1.82 -13.06 -52.44
N THR A 808 -0.75 -12.56 -53.04
CA THR A 808 -0.78 -11.80 -54.29
C THR A 808 0.08 -12.52 -55.34
N PRO A 809 -0.12 -12.26 -56.65
CA PRO A 809 0.74 -12.83 -57.68
C PRO A 809 2.22 -12.53 -57.47
N PHE A 810 2.56 -11.37 -56.89
CA PHE A 810 3.94 -11.02 -56.58
C PHE A 810 4.48 -11.80 -55.36
N ALA A 811 3.65 -12.03 -54.33
CA ALA A 811 4.02 -12.91 -53.22
C ALA A 811 4.34 -14.34 -53.71
N GLU A 812 3.53 -14.89 -54.61
CA GLU A 812 3.75 -16.22 -55.19
C GLU A 812 5.07 -16.30 -55.98
N LYS A 813 5.44 -15.24 -56.71
CA LYS A 813 6.75 -15.16 -57.38
C LYS A 813 7.92 -15.18 -56.38
N VAL A 814 7.80 -14.44 -55.27
CA VAL A 814 8.85 -14.41 -54.23
C VAL A 814 8.95 -15.76 -53.52
N GLU A 815 7.82 -16.39 -53.19
CA GLU A 815 7.80 -17.74 -52.61
C GLU A 815 8.38 -18.79 -53.57
N ALA A 816 8.12 -18.66 -54.88
CA ALA A 816 8.74 -19.50 -55.90
C ALA A 816 10.26 -19.31 -55.95
N ALA A 817 10.76 -18.06 -55.93
CA ALA A 817 12.19 -17.78 -55.88
C ALA A 817 12.87 -18.37 -54.63
N ILE A 818 12.19 -18.31 -53.48
CA ILE A 818 12.64 -18.96 -52.24
C ILE A 818 12.71 -20.47 -52.44
N ARG A 819 11.64 -21.08 -52.97
CA ARG A 819 11.61 -22.53 -53.26
C ARG A 819 12.72 -22.95 -54.20
N ASP A 820 12.95 -22.22 -55.29
CA ASP A 820 13.98 -22.49 -56.29
C ASP A 820 15.39 -22.48 -55.67
N ALA A 821 15.65 -21.52 -54.77
CA ALA A 821 16.89 -21.48 -54.01
C ALA A 821 17.05 -22.71 -53.10
N LEU A 822 15.96 -23.20 -52.49
CA LEU A 822 15.98 -24.36 -51.59
C LEU A 822 16.08 -25.70 -52.32
N VAL A 823 15.50 -25.85 -53.52
CA VAL A 823 15.54 -27.11 -54.30
C VAL A 823 16.76 -27.25 -55.23
N ARG A 824 17.70 -26.29 -55.21
CA ARG A 824 18.93 -26.41 -56.02
C ARG A 824 19.71 -27.69 -55.66
N PRO A 825 20.32 -28.37 -56.65
CA PRO A 825 21.31 -29.40 -56.38
C PRO A 825 22.48 -28.86 -55.56
N ARG A 826 22.96 -29.65 -54.60
CA ARG A 826 24.08 -29.30 -53.70
C ARG A 826 25.07 -30.46 -53.61
N ASP A 827 26.33 -30.12 -53.40
CA ASP A 827 27.34 -31.09 -52.98
C ASP A 827 26.98 -31.61 -51.57
N PRO A 828 26.72 -32.92 -51.41
CA PRO A 828 26.40 -33.55 -50.14
C PRO A 828 27.42 -33.28 -49.03
N ASP A 829 28.70 -33.40 -49.38
CA ASP A 829 29.81 -33.42 -48.42
C ASP A 829 30.10 -31.99 -47.96
N LYS A 830 30.10 -31.04 -48.90
CA LYS A 830 30.20 -29.62 -48.57
C LYS A 830 29.05 -29.16 -47.67
N LEU A 831 27.80 -29.50 -48.00
CA LEU A 831 26.63 -29.13 -47.19
C LEU A 831 26.75 -29.66 -45.77
N LEU A 832 27.07 -30.95 -45.63
CA LEU A 832 27.22 -31.61 -44.34
C LEU A 832 28.34 -30.97 -43.50
N TRP A 833 29.49 -30.66 -44.13
CA TRP A 833 30.59 -29.97 -43.49
C TRP A 833 30.20 -28.55 -43.03
N ASP A 834 29.58 -27.75 -43.90
CA ASP A 834 29.14 -26.38 -43.61
C ASP A 834 28.16 -26.34 -42.42
N VAL A 835 27.20 -27.28 -42.36
CA VAL A 835 26.24 -27.38 -41.25
C VAL A 835 26.96 -27.70 -39.94
N ALA A 836 27.85 -28.69 -39.95
CA ALA A 836 28.60 -29.12 -38.78
C ALA A 836 29.54 -28.01 -38.27
N ASP A 837 30.25 -27.34 -39.17
CA ASP A 837 31.15 -26.24 -38.83
C ASP A 837 30.40 -25.04 -38.26
N MET A 838 29.30 -24.63 -38.91
CA MET A 838 28.46 -23.55 -38.39
C MET A 838 27.94 -23.87 -36.98
N ARG A 839 27.49 -25.11 -36.74
CA ARG A 839 27.04 -25.49 -35.41
C ARG A 839 28.17 -25.46 -34.37
N ARG A 840 29.38 -25.89 -34.74
CA ARG A 840 30.57 -25.84 -33.89
C ARG A 840 30.95 -24.41 -33.52
N ARG A 841 30.83 -23.47 -34.47
CA ARG A 841 31.08 -22.04 -34.23
C ARG A 841 30.07 -21.44 -33.24
N ILE A 842 28.78 -21.72 -33.42
CA ILE A 842 27.73 -21.32 -32.46
C ILE A 842 27.99 -21.93 -31.07
N ASP A 843 28.46 -23.17 -31.00
CA ASP A 843 28.78 -23.84 -29.74
C ASP A 843 29.96 -23.17 -29.02
N LYS A 844 30.98 -22.78 -29.76
CA LYS A 844 32.16 -22.09 -29.23
C LYS A 844 31.80 -20.72 -28.62
N GLU A 845 30.83 -20.02 -29.21
CA GLU A 845 30.46 -18.66 -28.80
C GLU A 845 29.36 -18.64 -27.72
N PHE A 846 28.34 -19.50 -27.83
CA PHE A 846 27.16 -19.48 -26.97
C PHE A 846 26.88 -20.79 -26.23
N GLY A 847 27.73 -21.81 -26.39
CA GLY A 847 27.57 -23.13 -25.79
C GLY A 847 27.55 -23.10 -24.26
N THR A 848 26.88 -24.10 -23.67
CA THR A 848 26.66 -24.16 -22.23
C THR A 848 26.33 -25.57 -21.77
N ASP A 849 26.80 -25.92 -20.57
CA ASP A 849 26.46 -27.18 -19.88
C ASP A 849 25.17 -27.09 -19.05
N ASN A 850 24.57 -25.89 -18.95
CA ASN A 850 23.30 -25.71 -18.28
C ASN A 850 22.15 -26.20 -19.18
N PRO A 851 21.46 -27.31 -18.82
CA PRO A 851 20.43 -27.90 -19.68
C PRO A 851 19.17 -27.02 -19.79
N TRP A 852 19.01 -26.03 -18.90
CA TRP A 852 17.89 -25.09 -18.90
C TRP A 852 18.05 -23.95 -19.92
N ASN A 853 19.26 -23.77 -20.45
CA ASN A 853 19.47 -23.00 -21.68
C ASN A 853 19.16 -23.88 -22.90
N VAL A 854 17.88 -24.23 -23.04
CA VAL A 854 17.37 -25.16 -24.05
C VAL A 854 17.62 -24.73 -25.49
N LYS A 855 18.05 -23.48 -25.73
CA LYS A 855 18.41 -22.99 -27.06
C LYS A 855 19.80 -23.48 -27.48
N TYR A 856 20.81 -23.23 -26.65
CA TYR A 856 22.22 -23.40 -27.02
C TYR A 856 22.86 -24.69 -26.48
N HIS A 857 22.23 -25.33 -25.48
CA HIS A 857 22.71 -26.61 -24.97
C HIS A 857 22.77 -27.68 -26.07
N ARG A 858 23.73 -28.61 -25.98
CA ARG A 858 23.83 -29.76 -26.90
C ARG A 858 22.57 -30.62 -26.79
N GLY A 859 21.95 -30.95 -27.92
CA GLY A 859 20.64 -31.60 -27.99
C GLY A 859 19.44 -30.67 -27.76
N GLY A 860 19.68 -29.37 -27.61
CA GLY A 860 18.66 -28.33 -27.52
C GLY A 860 18.00 -27.97 -28.86
N LEU A 861 17.31 -26.83 -28.91
CA LEU A 861 16.56 -26.36 -30.08
C LEU A 861 17.41 -26.26 -31.34
N ILE A 862 18.62 -25.68 -31.23
CA ILE A 862 19.48 -25.43 -32.40
C ILE A 862 19.90 -26.74 -33.07
N ASP A 863 20.24 -27.79 -32.31
CA ASP A 863 20.63 -29.08 -32.88
C ASP A 863 19.49 -29.69 -33.71
N ILE A 864 18.28 -29.70 -33.16
CA ILE A 864 17.09 -30.25 -33.83
C ILE A 864 16.73 -29.42 -35.08
N GLU A 865 16.82 -28.10 -34.96
CA GLU A 865 16.61 -27.18 -36.07
C GLU A 865 17.62 -27.40 -37.21
N PHE A 866 18.90 -27.60 -36.87
CA PHE A 866 19.97 -27.84 -37.84
C PHE A 866 19.79 -29.19 -38.53
N ILE A 867 19.34 -30.25 -37.84
CA ILE A 867 18.99 -31.54 -38.47
C ILE A 867 17.90 -31.33 -39.52
N ALA A 868 16.81 -30.65 -39.15
CA ALA A 868 15.70 -30.41 -40.06
C ALA A 868 16.12 -29.54 -41.27
N GLN A 869 16.95 -28.53 -41.06
CA GLN A 869 17.49 -27.68 -42.13
C GLN A 869 18.43 -28.45 -43.04
N TYR A 870 19.33 -29.26 -42.48
CA TYR A 870 20.23 -30.13 -43.22
C TYR A 870 19.46 -31.10 -44.10
N LEU A 871 18.51 -31.85 -43.54
CA LEU A 871 17.71 -32.83 -44.29
C LEU A 871 16.92 -32.17 -45.42
N GLN A 872 16.37 -30.98 -45.17
CA GLN A 872 15.70 -30.21 -46.22
C GLN A 872 16.65 -29.84 -47.36
N LEU A 873 17.77 -29.18 -47.07
CA LEU A 873 18.71 -28.75 -48.11
C LEU A 873 19.40 -29.92 -48.82
N ARG A 874 19.58 -31.05 -48.12
CA ARG A 874 20.21 -32.26 -48.63
C ARG A 874 19.34 -32.96 -49.67
N HIS A 875 18.03 -32.96 -49.46
CA HIS A 875 17.10 -33.80 -50.22
C HIS A 875 16.08 -33.03 -51.06
N ALA A 876 15.88 -31.72 -50.85
CA ALA A 876 14.84 -30.96 -51.53
C ALA A 876 14.94 -30.94 -53.07
N ALA A 877 16.13 -31.16 -53.65
CA ALA A 877 16.30 -31.26 -55.09
C ALA A 877 15.61 -32.51 -55.69
N GLU A 878 15.65 -33.63 -54.97
CA GLU A 878 15.08 -34.93 -55.39
C GLU A 878 13.69 -35.16 -54.78
N HIS A 879 13.48 -34.67 -53.56
CA HIS A 879 12.26 -34.79 -52.77
C HIS A 879 11.76 -33.41 -52.29
N PRO A 880 11.23 -32.54 -53.18
CA PRO A 880 10.76 -31.21 -52.79
C PRO A 880 9.71 -31.21 -51.67
N ALA A 881 8.99 -32.32 -51.49
CA ALA A 881 8.01 -32.51 -50.42
C ALA A 881 8.60 -32.48 -48.99
N VAL A 882 9.93 -32.57 -48.85
CA VAL A 882 10.61 -32.42 -47.55
C VAL A 882 10.55 -30.98 -47.02
N LEU A 883 10.34 -29.99 -47.90
CA LEU A 883 10.35 -28.58 -47.53
C LEU A 883 9.15 -28.22 -46.63
N SER A 884 9.46 -27.66 -45.46
CA SER A 884 8.47 -27.11 -44.55
C SER A 884 9.07 -26.00 -43.71
N ILE A 885 8.31 -24.91 -43.55
CA ILE A 885 8.69 -23.79 -42.67
C ILE A 885 8.79 -24.17 -41.20
N GLY A 886 8.08 -25.23 -40.78
CA GLY A 886 8.04 -25.71 -39.40
C GLY A 886 8.98 -26.89 -39.18
N THR A 887 9.89 -26.78 -38.22
CA THR A 887 10.90 -27.81 -37.90
C THR A 887 10.28 -29.20 -37.67
N ALA A 888 9.20 -29.30 -36.90
CA ALA A 888 8.51 -30.58 -36.65
C ALA A 888 7.92 -31.19 -37.93
N ASN A 889 7.35 -30.36 -38.81
CA ASN A 889 6.76 -30.82 -40.06
C ASN A 889 7.85 -31.23 -41.07
N ALA A 890 8.99 -30.55 -41.08
CA ALA A 890 10.14 -30.95 -41.89
C ALA A 890 10.69 -32.33 -41.48
N LEU A 891 10.79 -32.61 -40.16
CA LEU A 891 11.19 -33.92 -39.66
C LEU A 891 10.19 -35.02 -40.04
N LYS A 892 8.88 -34.74 -39.93
CA LYS A 892 7.82 -35.66 -40.37
C LYS A 892 7.86 -35.92 -41.87
N ALA A 893 8.08 -34.87 -42.66
CA ALA A 893 8.17 -34.99 -44.11
C ALA A 893 9.39 -35.81 -44.51
N ALA A 894 10.54 -35.63 -43.84
CA ALA A 894 11.73 -36.46 -44.06
C ALA A 894 11.45 -37.95 -43.74
N ALA A 895 10.78 -38.23 -42.61
CA ALA A 895 10.42 -39.60 -42.24
C ALA A 895 9.41 -40.25 -43.21
N ALA A 896 8.37 -39.51 -43.61
CA ALA A 896 7.34 -39.98 -44.55
C ALA A 896 7.92 -40.30 -45.94
N ASN A 897 9.05 -39.69 -46.31
CA ASN A 897 9.76 -39.95 -47.56
C ASN A 897 10.94 -40.94 -47.38
N GLY A 898 11.10 -41.55 -46.20
CA GLY A 898 12.17 -42.53 -45.93
C GLY A 898 13.58 -41.93 -45.81
N LEU A 899 13.70 -40.62 -45.64
CA LEU A 899 14.96 -39.88 -45.54
C LEU A 899 15.50 -39.82 -44.09
N LEU A 900 14.64 -40.10 -43.12
CA LEU A 900 14.94 -40.16 -41.69
C LEU A 900 14.19 -41.34 -41.08
N ASP A 901 14.83 -42.09 -40.19
CA ASP A 901 14.17 -43.15 -39.45
C ASP A 901 12.98 -42.60 -38.64
N ALA A 902 11.85 -43.30 -38.67
CA ALA A 902 10.61 -42.83 -38.06
C ALA A 902 10.71 -42.71 -36.53
N ALA A 903 11.48 -43.58 -35.86
CA ALA A 903 11.70 -43.49 -34.42
C ALA A 903 12.59 -42.29 -34.07
N VAL A 904 13.63 -42.04 -34.86
CA VAL A 904 14.50 -40.85 -34.72
C VAL A 904 13.69 -39.56 -34.91
N ALA A 905 12.83 -39.50 -35.93
CA ALA A 905 11.94 -38.36 -36.16
C ALA A 905 10.99 -38.13 -34.98
N GLY A 906 10.43 -39.21 -34.41
CA GLY A 906 9.57 -39.16 -33.23
C GLY A 906 10.29 -38.64 -31.98
N ASP A 907 11.51 -39.12 -31.71
CA ASP A 907 12.35 -38.64 -30.61
C ASP A 907 12.65 -37.13 -30.73
N LEU A 908 13.05 -36.68 -31.93
CA LEU A 908 13.37 -35.27 -32.19
C LEU A 908 12.13 -34.36 -32.10
N GLU A 909 10.96 -34.82 -32.57
CA GLU A 909 9.71 -34.07 -32.41
C GLU A 909 9.32 -33.93 -30.94
N ALA A 910 9.42 -35.01 -30.16
CA ALA A 910 9.11 -35.00 -28.73
C ALA A 910 10.03 -34.04 -27.97
N ALA A 911 11.35 -34.09 -28.26
CA ALA A 911 12.34 -33.17 -27.69
C ALA A 911 12.05 -31.71 -28.07
N LEU A 912 11.75 -31.44 -29.34
CA LEU A 912 11.42 -30.09 -29.82
C LEU A 912 10.21 -29.50 -29.11
N ARG A 913 9.13 -30.28 -28.96
CA ARG A 913 7.93 -29.87 -28.21
C ARG A 913 8.26 -29.61 -26.75
N LEU A 914 9.09 -30.44 -26.12
CA LEU A 914 9.54 -30.22 -24.74
C LEU A 914 10.32 -28.90 -24.61
N TRP A 915 11.29 -28.65 -25.49
CA TRP A 915 12.10 -27.43 -25.47
C TRP A 915 11.30 -26.16 -25.67
N ARG A 916 10.27 -26.18 -26.51
CA ARG A 916 9.37 -25.03 -26.70
C ARG A 916 8.51 -24.76 -25.48
N ARG A 917 7.99 -25.80 -24.84
CA ARG A 917 7.21 -25.68 -23.60
C ARG A 917 8.06 -25.11 -22.47
N VAL A 918 9.25 -25.68 -22.27
CA VAL A 918 10.22 -25.19 -21.26
C VAL A 918 10.69 -23.77 -21.58
N GLN A 919 11.10 -23.46 -22.81
CA GLN A 919 11.53 -22.12 -23.20
C GLN A 919 10.42 -21.09 -22.99
N GLY A 920 9.19 -21.42 -23.39
CA GLY A 920 8.05 -20.53 -23.24
C GLY A 920 7.80 -20.18 -21.77
N PHE A 921 7.78 -21.19 -20.89
CA PHE A 921 7.55 -20.99 -19.47
C PHE A 921 8.70 -20.21 -18.79
N LEU A 922 9.96 -20.54 -19.10
CA LEU A 922 11.12 -19.83 -18.54
C LEU A 922 11.16 -18.36 -18.98
N ARG A 923 10.82 -18.06 -20.24
CA ARG A 923 10.75 -16.67 -20.74
C ARG A 923 9.68 -15.81 -20.05
N LEU A 924 8.70 -16.46 -19.42
CA LEU A 924 7.63 -15.83 -18.66
C LEU A 924 8.00 -15.60 -17.18
N THR A 925 8.68 -16.59 -16.59
CA THR A 925 8.85 -16.72 -15.14
C THR A 925 10.24 -16.35 -14.63
N THR A 926 11.22 -16.21 -15.52
CA THR A 926 12.62 -15.95 -15.14
C THR A 926 13.23 -14.77 -15.89
N ASP A 927 14.12 -14.03 -15.21
CA ASP A 927 14.94 -13.00 -15.81
C ASP A 927 16.30 -13.57 -16.23
N GLY A 928 16.29 -14.22 -17.41
CA GLY A 928 17.50 -14.75 -18.03
C GLY A 928 17.53 -16.27 -18.07
N VAL A 929 18.69 -16.85 -17.77
CA VAL A 929 18.88 -18.30 -17.73
C VAL A 929 18.57 -18.78 -16.31
N LEU A 930 17.79 -19.86 -16.18
CA LEU A 930 17.46 -20.46 -14.90
C LEU A 930 18.76 -20.86 -14.16
N ASP A 931 18.92 -20.39 -12.93
CA ASP A 931 19.92 -20.86 -11.99
C ASP A 931 19.32 -22.00 -11.15
N PRO A 932 19.78 -23.26 -11.32
CA PRO A 932 19.33 -24.41 -10.54
C PRO A 932 19.40 -24.23 -9.01
N GLN A 933 20.29 -23.37 -8.53
CA GLN A 933 20.47 -23.13 -7.09
C GLN A 933 19.44 -22.17 -6.49
N GLN A 934 18.71 -21.44 -7.32
CA GLN A 934 17.76 -20.39 -6.92
C GLN A 934 16.31 -20.73 -7.30
N VAL A 935 16.03 -21.98 -7.66
CA VAL A 935 14.70 -22.41 -8.11
C VAL A 935 13.79 -22.61 -6.89
N SER A 936 12.68 -21.88 -6.83
CA SER A 936 11.63 -22.10 -5.84
C SER A 936 10.84 -23.38 -6.13
N GLU A 937 10.28 -24.02 -5.10
CA GLU A 937 9.48 -25.25 -5.25
C GLU A 937 8.30 -25.08 -6.23
N THR A 938 7.70 -23.89 -6.29
CA THR A 938 6.58 -23.63 -7.19
C THR A 938 7.01 -23.35 -8.62
N LEU A 939 8.15 -22.67 -8.84
CA LEU A 939 8.74 -22.54 -10.17
C LEU A 939 9.07 -23.92 -10.72
N PHE A 940 9.65 -24.79 -9.88
CA PHE A 940 9.86 -26.20 -10.17
C PHE A 940 8.55 -26.93 -10.51
N ALA A 941 7.51 -26.82 -9.68
CA ALA A 941 6.23 -27.49 -9.91
C ALA A 941 5.55 -27.02 -11.21
N GLY A 942 5.62 -25.72 -11.51
CA GLY A 942 5.14 -25.16 -12.78
C GLY A 942 5.92 -25.69 -13.98
N LEU A 943 7.26 -25.65 -13.89
CA LEU A 943 8.17 -26.14 -14.92
C LEU A 943 7.97 -27.63 -15.19
N ALA A 944 7.79 -28.43 -14.15
CA ALA A 944 7.48 -29.86 -14.24
C ALA A 944 6.15 -30.11 -14.97
N ARG A 945 5.07 -29.42 -14.57
CA ARG A 945 3.75 -29.54 -15.21
C ARG A 945 3.79 -29.15 -16.69
N THR A 946 4.55 -28.11 -17.02
CA THR A 946 4.71 -27.66 -18.41
C THR A 946 5.59 -28.59 -19.24
N ALA A 947 6.68 -29.11 -18.65
CA ALA A 947 7.59 -30.05 -19.31
C ALA A 947 6.93 -31.40 -19.61
N PHE A 948 6.16 -31.95 -18.65
CA PHE A 948 5.53 -33.27 -18.75
C PHE A 948 4.03 -33.20 -18.40
N PRO A 949 3.20 -32.59 -19.25
CA PRO A 949 1.78 -32.43 -19.03
C PRO A 949 1.10 -33.80 -19.06
N GLY A 950 0.38 -34.12 -17.99
CA GLY A 950 -0.32 -35.40 -17.83
C GLY A 950 0.45 -36.46 -17.04
N GLU A 951 1.70 -36.20 -16.69
CA GLU A 951 2.43 -37.00 -15.70
C GLU A 951 2.25 -36.41 -14.29
N ALA A 952 2.36 -37.25 -13.26
CA ALA A 952 2.57 -36.76 -11.91
C ALA A 952 3.88 -35.96 -11.90
N ALA A 953 3.90 -34.83 -11.20
CA ALA A 953 5.11 -34.03 -11.07
C ALA A 953 6.26 -34.91 -10.52
N PRO A 954 7.50 -34.74 -11.02
CA PRO A 954 8.66 -35.43 -10.47
C PRO A 954 8.77 -35.10 -8.97
N VAL A 955 9.37 -36.03 -8.21
CA VAL A 955 9.39 -35.95 -6.75
C VAL A 955 10.23 -34.76 -6.27
N ASP A 956 11.27 -34.40 -7.02
CA ASP A 956 12.12 -33.24 -6.77
C ASP A 956 12.75 -32.65 -8.06
N PHE A 957 13.46 -31.52 -7.89
CA PHE A 957 14.14 -30.84 -8.99
C PHE A 957 15.25 -31.69 -9.63
N ALA A 958 15.92 -32.53 -8.85
CA ALA A 958 17.01 -33.37 -9.35
C ALA A 958 16.50 -34.43 -10.34
N GLU A 959 15.33 -35.01 -10.07
CA GLU A 959 14.67 -35.94 -10.99
C GLU A 959 14.27 -35.23 -12.30
N LEU A 960 13.71 -34.01 -12.21
CA LEU A 960 13.36 -33.23 -13.39
C LEU A 960 14.60 -32.87 -14.23
N ASP A 961 15.67 -32.40 -13.59
CA ASP A 961 16.94 -32.08 -14.23
C ASP A 961 17.53 -33.31 -14.94
N ALA A 962 17.51 -34.49 -14.29
CA ALA A 962 17.97 -35.74 -14.87
C ALA A 962 17.17 -36.13 -16.13
N ARG A 963 15.84 -35.99 -16.10
CA ARG A 963 14.96 -36.25 -17.26
C ARG A 963 15.25 -35.29 -18.42
N ILE A 964 15.39 -34.00 -18.13
CA ILE A 964 15.74 -32.98 -19.12
C ILE A 964 17.09 -33.32 -19.77
N ARG A 965 18.11 -33.66 -18.98
CA ARG A 965 19.43 -34.08 -19.50
C ARG A 965 19.36 -35.35 -20.34
N ALA A 966 18.53 -36.33 -19.98
CA ALA A 966 18.37 -37.55 -20.75
C ALA A 966 17.76 -37.28 -22.14
N VAL A 967 16.78 -36.38 -22.23
CA VAL A 967 16.19 -35.97 -23.53
C VAL A 967 17.22 -35.22 -24.37
N ALA A 968 17.97 -34.29 -23.77
CA ALA A 968 19.05 -33.57 -24.45
C ALA A 968 20.13 -34.51 -24.97
N ALA A 969 20.60 -35.45 -24.15
CA ALA A 969 21.60 -36.44 -24.54
C ALA A 969 21.14 -37.29 -25.74
N ARG A 970 19.86 -37.70 -25.76
CA ARG A 970 19.30 -38.48 -26.88
C ARG A 970 19.22 -37.66 -28.16
N ALA A 971 18.70 -36.43 -28.10
CA ALA A 971 18.64 -35.54 -29.26
C ALA A 971 20.04 -35.20 -29.79
N HIS A 972 21.01 -35.00 -28.88
CA HIS A 972 22.40 -34.77 -29.24
C HIS A 972 23.05 -36.01 -29.90
N ALA A 973 22.74 -37.23 -29.44
CA ALA A 973 23.21 -38.46 -30.09
C ALA A 973 22.71 -38.59 -31.54
N HIS A 974 21.46 -38.19 -31.79
CA HIS A 974 20.91 -38.11 -33.15
C HIS A 974 21.64 -37.06 -34.00
N PHE A 975 21.91 -35.87 -33.44
CA PHE A 975 22.70 -34.84 -34.11
C PHE A 975 24.10 -35.33 -34.48
N ARG A 976 24.78 -36.00 -33.54
CA ARG A 976 26.10 -36.60 -33.78
C ARG A 976 26.08 -37.61 -34.91
N THR A 977 25.13 -38.54 -34.88
CA THR A 977 25.04 -39.64 -35.86
C THR A 977 24.71 -39.12 -37.25
N LEU A 978 23.83 -38.12 -37.36
CA LEU A 978 23.36 -37.58 -38.64
C LEU A 978 24.30 -36.52 -39.23
N VAL A 979 24.98 -35.73 -38.39
CA VAL A 979 25.73 -34.54 -38.83
C VAL A 979 27.22 -34.64 -38.45
N GLU A 980 27.56 -34.73 -37.16
CA GLU A 980 28.95 -34.54 -36.72
C GLU A 980 29.89 -35.68 -37.09
N GLU A 981 29.49 -36.93 -36.85
CA GLU A 981 30.33 -38.10 -37.14
C GLU A 981 30.51 -38.32 -38.64
N PRO A 982 29.48 -38.15 -39.50
CA PRO A 982 29.66 -38.11 -40.94
C PRO A 982 30.59 -36.96 -41.38
N ALA A 983 30.39 -35.74 -40.87
CA ALA A 983 31.21 -34.58 -41.24
C ALA A 983 32.68 -34.74 -40.83
N ALA A 984 32.96 -35.36 -39.67
CA ALA A 984 34.31 -35.60 -39.17
C ALA A 984 35.13 -36.58 -40.03
N ARG A 985 34.47 -37.38 -40.89
CA ARG A 985 35.12 -38.29 -41.84
C ARG A 985 35.49 -37.60 -43.16
N LEU A 986 35.02 -36.37 -43.38
CA LEU A 986 35.30 -35.59 -44.59
C LEU A 986 36.61 -34.80 -44.44
N ILE A 987 37.28 -34.55 -45.56
CA ILE A 987 38.44 -33.67 -45.61
C ILE A 987 37.93 -32.21 -45.62
N PRO A 988 38.42 -31.32 -44.75
CA PRO A 988 37.99 -29.92 -44.76
C PRO A 988 38.20 -29.28 -46.14
N PRO A 989 37.21 -28.55 -46.68
CA PRO A 989 37.39 -27.82 -47.94
C PRO A 989 38.52 -26.80 -47.80
N ALA A 990 39.26 -26.55 -48.90
CA ALA A 990 40.32 -25.55 -48.93
C ALA A 990 39.75 -24.19 -48.51
N GLN A 991 40.37 -23.54 -47.51
CA GLN A 991 39.87 -22.33 -46.85
C GLN A 991 39.34 -21.29 -47.85
N THR A 992 38.03 -21.02 -47.78
CA THR A 992 37.40 -19.80 -48.31
C THR A 992 37.07 -18.89 -47.13
N GLU A 993 37.21 -17.57 -47.35
CA GLU A 993 37.12 -16.49 -46.37
C GLU A 993 36.01 -16.67 -45.31
N GLU A 994 36.34 -16.33 -44.06
CA GLU A 994 35.50 -16.51 -42.88
C GLU A 994 34.26 -15.58 -42.94
N PRO A 995 33.01 -16.10 -42.99
CA PRO A 995 31.84 -15.25 -42.83
C PRO A 995 31.69 -14.85 -41.36
N ASN A 996 31.44 -13.57 -41.10
CA ASN A 996 31.05 -13.06 -39.77
C ASN A 996 29.71 -13.68 -39.34
N ILE A 997 29.64 -14.17 -38.11
CA ILE A 997 28.40 -14.71 -37.52
C ILE A 997 27.48 -13.51 -37.20
N PRO A 998 26.20 -13.49 -37.64
CA PRO A 998 25.28 -12.39 -37.38
C PRO A 998 24.87 -12.20 -35.91
#